data_AF-A0A1W9QKE7-F1
#
_entry.id   AF-A0A1W9QKE7-F1
#
_cell.length_a   1.000
_cell.length_b   1.000
_cell.length_c   1.000
_cell.angle_alpha   90.00
_cell.angle_beta   90.00
_cell.angle_gamma   90.00
#
_symmetry.space_group_name_H-M   'P 1'
#
loop_
_entity.id
_entity.type
_entity.pdbx_description
1 polymer ?
#
loop_
_entity_poly.entity_id
_entity_poly.type
_entity_poly.pdbx_seq_one_letter_code
_entity_poly.pdbx_strand_id
1 'polypeptide(L)'
;MRRGTQSSSFGTSGRINHDSSKFYNSKLYSENKIIKADTFVRDFPKKYLNTIILGSSENMKEIPDNSVHLMITSPPYNVSKEYDEDLSLNEYLELLKKVFTETYRVLVNGGRACINVANIGRKPYIPLSDYISRMMIDIGYNMRGEIIWNKAASASPSTAWGSWQSASNPILRDVHEYILIFSKGDMKRSRNKQEKQIKINTISKEQFIEWTKSIWTMNAVSAKKVGHPAPFPEELPFRLIQLYSFKTDIILDPFMGSGTTAIAALKSQRFYFFNRDRGKTLIALYIDYRLEKFEREIKYVFDFIFKTLGFEYKYVSKIPELKENDILFFYGLVPLSLQEAYFVAFRKIIFFVPFEADLYKPQKISEELLKEYLREIRLSHPIPIFSKEKFKSPVNCSVVREKKEYYIFKKEFWPNAEKFAVVISHNIDKLQKWNFSGYLKSFVTDLFYIYKLKYFFRELFRKIKFLFTNMEEYWNFSLIEEMEREHHIKSTFFLGTENNAREDVDYNTEDVDLQEEISKILKSGKEISLLASYYSYKSDIHKKQKDRLLQITKENRCGVRQKDFKYDINFTPHLHNKHGFIYDSSLAYNDYSGFFNGIGFPFYVFVPTDSLQNRNVGHIRNCPEIPLTFSDETLKISRTEQVSFDDAKNIIDSLFQSVESVNGLLGFDFSLSNFADVLYDEKLFSRVLEKISGKHIFKATYREISDWWKLRNSVMFKEISKNKIEIYFPERTKNFTISFTGDGKFEISESELVSTEGNLIKFHNVPADTTFEITVYSGEKDR
;
A
#
# COMPACT_ATOMS: atom_id res chain seq x y z
N MET A 1 -53.14 18.37 38.32
CA MET A 1 -52.77 18.45 36.88
C MET A 1 -52.70 19.92 36.48
N ARG A 2 -51.54 20.43 36.04
CA ARG A 2 -51.45 21.81 35.50
C ARG A 2 -52.07 21.82 34.09
N ARG A 3 -53.02 22.73 33.83
CA ARG A 3 -53.65 22.92 32.51
C ARG A 3 -52.59 23.40 31.50
N GLY A 4 -52.48 22.74 30.35
CA GLY A 4 -51.57 23.12 29.26
C GLY A 4 -51.99 24.41 28.56
N THR A 5 -51.10 25.00 27.76
CA THR A 5 -51.38 26.21 26.98
C THR A 5 -51.81 25.84 25.54
N GLN A 6 -52.62 26.68 24.88
CA GLN A 6 -53.00 26.54 23.47
C GLN A 6 -52.42 27.71 22.66
N SER A 7 -52.26 27.53 21.34
CA SER A 7 -51.69 28.55 20.45
C SER A 7 -52.51 29.85 20.48
N SER A 8 -51.91 30.93 21.00
CA SER A 8 -52.49 32.29 20.99
C SER A 8 -52.14 33.02 19.70
N SER A 9 -52.84 34.13 19.41
CA SER A 9 -52.56 34.99 18.25
C SER A 9 -51.20 35.71 18.30
N PHE A 10 -50.57 35.82 19.46
CA PHE A 10 -49.32 36.59 19.68
C PHE A 10 -48.21 35.81 20.40
N GLY A 11 -48.30 34.47 20.45
CA GLY A 11 -47.32 33.61 21.13
C GLY A 11 -47.54 33.51 22.65
N THR A 12 -46.97 32.46 23.25
CA THR A 12 -47.08 32.18 24.70
C THR A 12 -45.72 32.32 25.38
N SER A 13 -45.67 33.03 26.51
CA SER A 13 -44.43 33.37 27.24
C SER A 13 -43.83 32.24 28.10
N GLY A 14 -44.43 31.04 28.16
CA GLY A 14 -44.00 29.95 29.03
C GLY A 14 -43.78 28.61 28.32
N ARG A 15 -42.71 27.88 28.69
CA ARG A 15 -42.47 26.47 28.30
C ARG A 15 -43.28 25.53 29.19
N ILE A 16 -44.58 25.41 28.91
CA ILE A 16 -45.50 24.39 29.47
C ILE A 16 -46.00 23.56 28.28
N ASN A 17 -46.43 22.30 28.50
CA ASN A 17 -47.07 21.46 27.46
C ASN A 17 -48.08 22.28 26.65
N HIS A 18 -47.78 22.47 25.36
CA HIS A 18 -48.51 23.32 24.44
C HIS A 18 -49.24 22.45 23.43
N ASP A 19 -50.56 22.61 23.30
CA ASP A 19 -51.34 21.94 22.27
C ASP A 19 -51.23 22.70 20.95
N SER A 20 -50.44 22.14 20.03
CA SER A 20 -50.18 22.68 18.68
C SER A 20 -51.08 22.06 17.60
N SER A 21 -52.10 21.28 17.97
CA SER A 21 -52.96 20.56 17.02
C SER A 21 -53.62 21.51 16.00
N LYS A 22 -54.06 22.70 16.44
CA LYS A 22 -54.65 23.70 15.54
C LYS A 22 -53.69 24.17 14.43
N PHE A 23 -52.41 24.32 14.74
CA PHE A 23 -51.39 24.75 13.78
C PHE A 23 -51.10 23.65 12.76
N TYR A 24 -50.88 22.42 13.21
CA TYR A 24 -50.59 21.28 12.33
C TYR A 24 -51.82 20.75 11.57
N ASN A 25 -53.04 21.07 12.03
CA ASN A 25 -54.28 20.79 11.30
C ASN A 25 -54.70 21.94 10.36
N SER A 26 -53.87 22.98 10.20
CA SER A 26 -54.16 24.07 9.27
C SER A 26 -54.03 23.63 7.81
N LYS A 27 -54.70 24.35 6.90
CA LYS A 27 -54.66 24.09 5.45
C LYS A 27 -53.23 24.10 4.87
N LEU A 28 -52.30 24.83 5.48
CA LEU A 28 -50.90 24.83 5.06
C LEU A 28 -50.24 23.43 5.20
N TYR A 29 -50.68 22.64 6.17
CA TYR A 29 -50.15 21.30 6.44
C TYR A 29 -51.00 20.17 5.84
N SER A 30 -52.16 20.46 5.24
CA SER A 30 -53.05 19.40 4.72
C SER A 30 -52.44 18.63 3.54
N GLU A 31 -51.57 19.28 2.77
CA GLU A 31 -50.91 18.72 1.58
C GLU A 31 -49.51 18.15 1.88
N ASN A 32 -48.89 18.55 3.00
CA ASN A 32 -47.55 18.13 3.42
C ASN A 32 -47.62 17.14 4.60
N LYS A 33 -48.18 15.96 4.36
CA LYS A 33 -48.28 14.91 5.39
C LYS A 33 -46.97 14.14 5.53
N ILE A 34 -46.66 13.75 6.77
CA ILE A 34 -45.51 12.89 7.07
C ILE A 34 -45.72 11.54 6.39
N ILE A 35 -44.80 11.18 5.49
CA ILE A 35 -44.78 9.88 4.82
C ILE A 35 -44.36 8.84 5.85
N LYS A 36 -45.14 7.76 5.97
CA LYS A 36 -44.85 6.63 6.87
C LYS A 36 -44.04 5.57 6.13
N ALA A 37 -43.25 4.80 6.88
CA ALA A 37 -42.45 3.70 6.34
C ALA A 37 -42.54 2.47 7.26
N ASP A 38 -42.17 1.32 6.73
CA ASP A 38 -42.20 0.05 7.47
C ASP A 38 -41.30 0.06 8.70
N THR A 39 -41.78 -0.51 9.79
CA THR A 39 -41.09 -0.49 11.10
C THR A 39 -40.11 -1.65 11.31
N PHE A 40 -40.05 -2.63 10.40
CA PHE A 40 -39.14 -3.76 10.56
C PHE A 40 -37.68 -3.31 10.40
N VAL A 41 -36.77 -3.96 11.13
CA VAL A 41 -35.33 -3.73 11.02
C VAL A 41 -34.69 -5.07 10.69
N ARG A 42 -33.89 -5.11 9.61
CA ARG A 42 -33.12 -6.31 9.24
C ARG A 42 -31.73 -6.25 9.85
N ASP A 43 -31.20 -7.43 10.18
CA ASP A 43 -29.84 -7.54 10.68
C ASP A 43 -28.83 -7.15 9.60
N PHE A 44 -27.87 -6.32 9.98
CA PHE A 44 -26.79 -5.92 9.10
C PHE A 44 -25.72 -7.03 9.03
N PRO A 45 -25.21 -7.41 7.85
CA PRO A 45 -24.21 -8.46 7.74
C PRO A 45 -22.90 -8.09 8.44
N LYS A 46 -22.51 -8.88 9.45
CA LYS A 46 -21.30 -8.60 10.27
C LYS A 46 -20.01 -8.46 9.45
N LYS A 47 -19.90 -9.19 8.33
CA LYS A 47 -18.75 -9.11 7.41
C LYS A 47 -18.54 -7.72 6.80
N TYR A 48 -19.57 -6.88 6.77
CA TYR A 48 -19.49 -5.54 6.19
C TYR A 48 -19.32 -4.44 7.24
N LEU A 49 -19.35 -4.77 8.54
CA LEU A 49 -19.13 -3.79 9.61
C LEU A 49 -17.69 -3.28 9.57
N ASN A 50 -17.54 -1.96 9.57
CA ASN A 50 -16.28 -1.22 9.49
C ASN A 50 -15.48 -1.52 8.21
N THR A 51 -16.16 -1.84 7.11
CA THR A 51 -15.52 -2.15 5.82
C THR A 51 -15.88 -1.14 4.74
N ILE A 52 -15.11 -1.17 3.65
CA ILE A 52 -15.44 -0.47 2.40
C ILE A 52 -15.88 -1.53 1.39
N ILE A 53 -17.14 -1.45 0.97
CA ILE A 53 -17.67 -2.20 -0.16
C ILE A 53 -17.25 -1.44 -1.42
N LEU A 54 -16.67 -2.17 -2.38
CA LEU A 54 -16.28 -1.61 -3.67
C LEU A 54 -17.38 -1.94 -4.68
N GLY A 55 -18.19 -0.94 -5.05
CA GLY A 55 -19.38 -1.12 -5.88
C GLY A 55 -20.09 0.21 -6.14
N SER A 56 -21.08 0.22 -7.04
CA SER A 56 -21.85 1.44 -7.31
C SER A 56 -22.90 1.69 -6.23
N SER A 57 -22.96 2.92 -5.72
CA SER A 57 -24.01 3.34 -4.79
C SER A 57 -25.39 3.46 -5.44
N GLU A 58 -25.47 3.38 -6.78
CA GLU A 58 -26.74 3.26 -7.51
C GLU A 58 -27.42 1.91 -7.26
N ASN A 59 -26.70 0.90 -6.74
CA ASN A 59 -27.25 -0.41 -6.40
C ASN A 59 -26.50 -1.02 -5.20
N MET A 60 -27.13 -1.01 -4.02
CA MET A 60 -26.58 -1.53 -2.77
C MET A 60 -27.17 -2.90 -2.41
N LYS A 61 -27.26 -3.84 -3.37
CA LYS A 61 -27.85 -5.18 -3.17
C LYS A 61 -27.23 -6.00 -2.04
N GLU A 62 -25.97 -5.73 -1.70
CA GLU A 62 -25.24 -6.35 -0.60
C GLU A 62 -25.82 -5.97 0.77
N ILE A 63 -26.66 -4.94 0.80
CA ILE A 63 -27.18 -4.28 2.00
C ILE A 63 -28.68 -4.53 2.11
N PRO A 64 -29.12 -5.20 3.19
CA PRO A 64 -30.54 -5.43 3.41
C PRO A 64 -31.33 -4.13 3.59
N ASP A 65 -32.57 -4.12 3.13
CA ASP A 65 -33.54 -3.05 3.43
C ASP A 65 -33.64 -2.81 4.93
N ASN A 66 -33.86 -1.56 5.34
CA ASN A 66 -34.07 -1.20 6.75
C ASN A 66 -33.00 -1.78 7.70
N SER A 67 -31.71 -1.61 7.40
CA SER A 67 -30.59 -2.10 8.23
C SER A 67 -29.62 -1.00 8.68
N VAL A 68 -29.74 0.21 8.10
CA VAL A 68 -28.83 1.35 8.32
C VAL A 68 -29.52 2.46 9.11
N HIS A 69 -28.79 3.15 9.99
CA HIS A 69 -29.40 4.04 10.98
C HIS A 69 -29.26 5.54 10.65
N LEU A 70 -28.15 5.92 10.02
CA LEU A 70 -27.83 7.29 9.65
C LEU A 70 -26.98 7.31 8.38
N MET A 71 -27.40 8.09 7.38
CA MET A 71 -26.60 8.42 6.20
C MET A 71 -26.03 9.83 6.37
N ILE A 72 -24.73 9.99 6.16
CA ILE A 72 -24.06 11.30 6.10
C ILE A 72 -23.19 11.30 4.84
N THR A 73 -23.31 12.33 4.01
CA THR A 73 -22.52 12.40 2.78
C THR A 73 -22.32 13.81 2.27
N SER A 74 -21.37 13.94 1.34
CA SER A 74 -21.18 15.11 0.49
C SER A 74 -21.03 14.59 -0.94
N PRO A 75 -22.05 14.74 -1.82
CA PRO A 75 -21.98 14.24 -3.18
C PRO A 75 -20.85 14.88 -4.00
N PRO A 76 -20.32 14.18 -5.02
CA PRO A 76 -19.30 14.74 -5.92
C PRO A 76 -19.86 15.95 -6.64
N TYR A 77 -19.07 17.03 -6.71
CA TYR A 77 -19.60 18.33 -7.10
C TYR A 77 -19.84 18.52 -8.59
N ASN A 78 -19.42 17.56 -9.44
CA ASN A 78 -19.71 17.55 -10.87
C ASN A 78 -19.21 18.82 -11.58
N VAL A 79 -17.97 19.21 -11.27
CA VAL A 79 -17.33 20.47 -11.72
C VAL A 79 -15.93 20.23 -12.28
N SER A 80 -15.75 19.13 -13.02
CA SER A 80 -14.54 18.83 -13.78
C SER A 80 -13.27 18.71 -12.90
N LYS A 81 -13.41 18.21 -11.66
CA LYS A 81 -12.30 17.88 -10.75
C LYS A 81 -11.74 16.48 -11.03
N GLU A 82 -10.65 16.12 -10.33
CA GLU A 82 -9.78 14.96 -10.61
C GLU A 82 -10.43 13.55 -10.49
N TYR A 83 -11.75 13.47 -10.35
CA TYR A 83 -12.55 12.24 -10.35
C TYR A 83 -13.98 12.43 -10.88
N ASP A 84 -14.40 13.63 -11.28
CA ASP A 84 -15.78 13.89 -11.74
C ASP A 84 -15.94 13.43 -13.20
N GLU A 85 -17.04 12.74 -13.51
CA GLU A 85 -17.46 12.56 -14.89
C GLU A 85 -18.05 13.87 -15.44
N ASP A 86 -17.89 14.14 -16.73
CA ASP A 86 -18.43 15.35 -17.40
C ASP A 86 -19.93 15.19 -17.68
N LEU A 87 -20.72 15.01 -16.62
CA LEU A 87 -22.17 14.82 -16.72
C LEU A 87 -22.87 16.17 -16.87
N SER A 88 -23.92 16.19 -17.69
CA SER A 88 -24.88 17.29 -17.65
C SER A 88 -25.58 17.37 -16.29
N LEU A 89 -26.15 18.53 -15.95
CA LEU A 89 -26.90 18.70 -14.69
C LEU A 89 -28.00 17.63 -14.54
N ASN A 90 -28.71 17.28 -15.60
CA ASN A 90 -29.78 16.27 -15.54
C ASN A 90 -29.22 14.86 -15.27
N GLU A 91 -28.12 14.48 -15.92
CA GLU A 91 -27.47 13.18 -15.69
C GLU A 91 -26.94 13.08 -14.26
N TYR A 92 -26.34 14.16 -13.75
CA TYR A 92 -25.89 14.25 -12.37
C TYR A 92 -27.06 14.11 -11.37
N LEU A 93 -28.17 14.81 -11.61
CA LEU A 93 -29.35 14.70 -10.75
C LEU A 93 -29.97 13.29 -10.80
N GLU A 94 -29.99 12.62 -11.95
CA GLU A 94 -30.47 11.24 -12.05
C GLU A 94 -29.54 10.24 -11.34
N LEU A 95 -28.22 10.44 -11.39
CA LEU A 95 -27.26 9.68 -10.58
C LEU A 95 -27.58 9.82 -9.09
N LEU A 96 -27.70 11.06 -8.59
CA LEU A 96 -28.04 11.32 -7.18
C LEU A 96 -29.37 10.69 -6.80
N LYS A 97 -30.38 10.77 -7.66
CA LYS A 97 -31.70 10.21 -7.41
C LYS A 97 -31.67 8.70 -7.22
N LYS A 98 -30.90 7.97 -8.05
CA LYS A 98 -30.72 6.52 -7.88
C LYS A 98 -30.02 6.19 -6.58
N VAL A 99 -28.92 6.88 -6.28
CA VAL A 99 -28.18 6.69 -5.02
C VAL A 99 -29.08 6.96 -3.82
N PHE A 100 -29.80 8.08 -3.81
CA PHE A 100 -30.66 8.45 -2.68
C PHE A 100 -31.88 7.54 -2.54
N THR A 101 -32.39 6.98 -3.65
CA THR A 101 -33.41 5.92 -3.62
C THR A 101 -32.89 4.66 -2.92
N GLU A 102 -31.66 4.24 -3.23
CA GLU A 102 -31.02 3.12 -2.52
C GLU A 102 -30.75 3.45 -1.05
N THR A 103 -30.33 4.68 -0.72
CA THR A 103 -30.17 5.08 0.69
C THR A 103 -31.51 5.07 1.43
N TYR A 104 -32.62 5.39 0.74
CA TYR A 104 -33.95 5.34 1.32
C TYR A 104 -34.33 3.89 1.64
N ARG A 105 -34.08 2.96 0.72
CA ARG A 105 -34.33 1.53 0.90
C ARG A 105 -33.62 0.97 2.13
N VAL A 106 -32.32 1.22 2.28
CA VAL A 106 -31.50 0.63 3.35
C VAL A 106 -31.66 1.31 4.71
N LEU A 107 -32.10 2.58 4.77
CA LEU A 107 -32.35 3.26 6.04
C LEU A 107 -33.54 2.66 6.78
N VAL A 108 -33.43 2.54 8.11
CA VAL A 108 -34.53 2.12 8.99
C VAL A 108 -35.60 3.21 9.11
N ASN A 109 -36.82 2.84 9.51
CA ASN A 109 -37.83 3.82 9.92
C ASN A 109 -37.32 4.67 11.10
N GLY A 110 -37.47 6.00 10.98
CA GLY A 110 -36.88 6.97 11.88
C GLY A 110 -35.37 7.17 11.72
N GLY A 111 -34.73 6.49 10.75
CA GLY A 111 -33.37 6.78 10.31
C GLY A 111 -33.24 8.20 9.75
N ARG A 112 -32.01 8.70 9.68
CA ARG A 112 -31.72 10.07 9.21
C ARG A 112 -30.80 10.07 8.01
N ALA A 113 -30.95 11.07 7.16
CA ALA A 113 -30.08 11.35 6.02
C ALA A 113 -29.61 12.80 6.13
N CYS A 114 -28.30 13.02 6.07
CA CYS A 114 -27.66 14.32 6.20
C CYS A 114 -26.76 14.55 4.99
N ILE A 115 -27.06 15.57 4.19
CA ILE A 115 -26.36 15.82 2.92
C ILE A 115 -25.70 17.18 3.00
N ASN A 116 -24.37 17.22 2.99
CA ASN A 116 -23.59 18.44 2.86
C ASN A 116 -23.47 18.81 1.38
N VAL A 117 -23.92 20.01 1.01
CA VAL A 117 -23.93 20.49 -0.37
C VAL A 117 -23.65 22.00 -0.45
N ALA A 118 -22.78 22.36 -1.38
CA ALA A 118 -22.60 23.72 -1.87
C ALA A 118 -23.44 23.97 -3.12
N ASN A 119 -23.97 25.18 -3.26
CA ASN A 119 -24.44 25.66 -4.55
C ASN A 119 -23.23 25.97 -5.45
N ILE A 120 -23.39 25.79 -6.76
CA ILE A 120 -22.27 25.85 -7.71
C ILE A 120 -22.55 26.82 -8.85
N GLY A 121 -21.47 27.29 -9.48
CA GLY A 121 -21.56 28.22 -10.61
C GLY A 121 -21.92 29.65 -10.18
N ARG A 122 -21.66 30.59 -11.08
CA ARG A 122 -21.99 32.03 -10.89
C ARG A 122 -22.68 32.62 -12.13
N LYS A 123 -22.65 31.91 -13.26
CA LYS A 123 -23.19 32.30 -14.58
C LYS A 123 -23.49 31.03 -15.42
N PRO A 124 -24.62 30.33 -15.21
CA PRO A 124 -25.65 30.58 -14.21
C PRO A 124 -25.24 30.11 -12.80
N TYR A 125 -25.98 30.56 -11.78
CA TYR A 125 -25.92 30.00 -10.43
C TYR A 125 -26.83 28.78 -10.37
N ILE A 126 -26.34 27.67 -9.81
CA ILE A 126 -27.06 26.40 -9.72
C ILE A 126 -27.37 26.13 -8.24
N PRO A 127 -28.65 26.24 -7.83
CA PRO A 127 -29.07 25.97 -6.46
C PRO A 127 -29.20 24.46 -6.22
N LEU A 128 -28.06 23.77 -6.09
CA LEU A 128 -28.04 22.33 -5.85
C LEU A 128 -28.77 21.92 -4.58
N SER A 129 -28.76 22.77 -3.54
CA SER A 129 -29.55 22.54 -2.33
C SER A 129 -31.02 22.30 -2.64
N ASP A 130 -31.59 23.08 -3.56
CA ASP A 130 -33.02 23.09 -3.86
C ASP A 130 -33.40 21.86 -4.68
N TYR A 131 -32.57 21.52 -5.69
CA TYR A 131 -32.74 20.31 -6.49
C TYR A 131 -32.68 19.04 -5.61
N ILE A 132 -31.69 18.94 -4.73
CA ILE A 132 -31.55 17.78 -3.83
C ILE A 132 -32.71 17.74 -2.83
N SER A 133 -33.09 18.88 -2.24
CA SER A 133 -34.21 18.93 -1.30
C SER A 133 -35.51 18.44 -1.93
N ARG A 134 -35.81 18.90 -3.15
CA ARG A 134 -37.00 18.46 -3.88
C ARG A 134 -36.94 16.96 -4.21
N MET A 135 -35.79 16.49 -4.72
CA MET A 135 -35.56 15.09 -5.06
C MET A 135 -35.74 14.17 -3.86
N MET A 136 -35.18 14.52 -2.70
CA MET A 136 -35.31 13.73 -1.47
C MET A 136 -36.78 13.63 -1.03
N ILE A 137 -37.53 14.73 -1.10
CA ILE A 137 -38.97 14.75 -0.80
C ILE A 137 -39.74 13.84 -1.77
N ASP A 138 -39.46 13.94 -3.06
CA ASP A 138 -40.14 13.14 -4.10
C ASP A 138 -39.83 11.63 -3.98
N ILE A 139 -38.62 11.26 -3.49
CA ILE A 139 -38.27 9.86 -3.15
C ILE A 139 -39.08 9.34 -1.94
N GLY A 140 -39.54 10.23 -1.06
CA GLY A 140 -40.35 9.89 0.10
C GLY A 140 -39.71 10.20 1.45
N TYR A 141 -38.60 10.95 1.48
CA TYR A 141 -38.03 11.46 2.72
C TYR A 141 -38.86 12.61 3.30
N ASN A 142 -38.93 12.67 4.64
CA ASN A 142 -39.50 13.80 5.36
C ASN A 142 -38.41 14.80 5.73
N MET A 143 -38.52 16.04 5.23
CA MET A 143 -37.61 17.15 5.56
C MET A 143 -37.68 17.49 7.06
N ARG A 144 -36.52 17.62 7.70
CA ARG A 144 -36.38 17.95 9.13
C ARG A 144 -35.90 19.38 9.35
N GLY A 145 -35.21 19.95 8.37
CA GLY A 145 -34.62 21.28 8.44
C GLY A 145 -33.25 21.32 7.77
N GLU A 146 -32.62 22.48 7.84
CA GLU A 146 -31.34 22.77 7.22
C GLU A 146 -30.40 23.39 8.25
N ILE A 147 -29.13 23.02 8.18
CA ILE A 147 -28.06 23.65 8.94
C ILE A 147 -27.14 24.36 7.95
N ILE A 148 -26.85 25.62 8.23
CA ILE A 148 -25.89 26.43 7.49
C ILE A 148 -24.52 26.23 8.15
N TRP A 149 -23.60 25.58 7.44
CA TRP A 149 -22.21 25.53 7.86
C TRP A 149 -21.50 26.80 7.38
N ASN A 150 -21.23 27.72 8.30
CA ASN A 150 -20.41 28.89 8.08
C ASN A 150 -18.91 28.53 8.17
N LYS A 151 -18.19 28.75 7.06
CA LYS A 151 -16.76 28.37 6.87
C LYS A 151 -15.76 29.28 7.58
N ALA A 152 -16.24 30.33 8.25
CA ALA A 152 -15.44 31.20 9.12
C ALA A 152 -14.15 31.74 8.46
N ALA A 153 -12.98 31.42 9.01
CA ALA A 153 -11.69 31.99 8.57
C ALA A 153 -11.26 31.55 7.16
N SER A 154 -11.96 30.60 6.54
CA SER A 154 -11.61 30.07 5.21
C SER A 154 -12.19 30.88 4.05
N ALA A 155 -12.90 31.98 4.33
CA ALA A 155 -13.16 33.01 3.34
C ALA A 155 -11.84 33.71 2.98
N SER A 156 -10.94 32.98 2.31
CA SER A 156 -9.87 33.55 1.48
C SER A 156 -10.46 34.74 0.73
N PRO A 157 -9.72 35.85 0.54
CA PRO A 157 -10.19 37.01 -0.22
C PRO A 157 -10.36 36.65 -1.71
N SER A 158 -11.28 35.73 -2.00
CA SER A 158 -11.79 35.42 -3.32
C SER A 158 -12.54 36.66 -3.77
N THR A 159 -11.88 37.44 -4.62
CA THR A 159 -12.44 38.56 -5.35
C THR A 159 -13.43 38.02 -6.37
N ALA A 160 -14.69 37.85 -5.96
CA ALA A 160 -15.80 37.54 -6.87
C ALA A 160 -16.19 38.80 -7.65
N TRP A 161 -15.32 39.26 -8.54
CA TRP A 161 -15.65 40.36 -9.42
C TRP A 161 -16.44 39.86 -10.62
N GLY A 162 -17.74 40.07 -10.51
CA GLY A 162 -18.47 40.59 -11.65
C GLY A 162 -18.06 42.04 -11.87
N SER A 163 -18.94 43.00 -11.64
CA SER A 163 -18.59 44.43 -11.75
C SER A 163 -18.07 45.00 -10.42
N TRP A 164 -16.81 45.41 -10.38
CA TRP A 164 -16.24 46.17 -9.26
C TRP A 164 -17.03 47.48 -9.07
N GLN A 165 -17.52 47.73 -7.84
CA GLN A 165 -18.25 48.95 -7.44
C GLN A 165 -19.33 49.41 -8.43
N SER A 166 -19.97 48.47 -9.11
CA SER A 166 -21.02 48.75 -10.08
C SER A 166 -22.16 47.77 -9.89
N ALA A 167 -23.38 48.27 -10.06
CA ALA A 167 -24.61 47.49 -10.00
C ALA A 167 -24.86 46.67 -11.29
N SER A 168 -23.98 46.78 -12.30
CA SER A 168 -24.20 46.10 -13.58
C SER A 168 -24.16 44.57 -13.46
N ASN A 169 -23.36 44.01 -12.56
CA ASN A 169 -23.30 42.58 -12.27
C ASN A 169 -22.54 42.26 -10.95
N PRO A 170 -23.00 42.66 -9.76
CA PRO A 170 -22.41 42.22 -8.50
C PRO A 170 -22.66 40.72 -8.27
N ILE A 171 -21.64 39.96 -7.82
CA ILE A 171 -21.76 38.51 -7.60
C ILE A 171 -21.58 38.19 -6.11
N LEU A 172 -22.44 37.32 -5.58
CA LEU A 172 -22.38 36.86 -4.20
C LEU A 172 -21.16 35.97 -3.93
N ARG A 173 -20.65 36.02 -2.70
CA ARG A 173 -19.59 35.15 -2.21
C ARG A 173 -20.20 34.07 -1.33
N ASP A 174 -20.18 32.82 -1.80
CA ASP A 174 -20.63 31.69 -0.98
C ASP A 174 -19.62 31.43 0.15
N VAL A 175 -19.99 31.82 1.37
CA VAL A 175 -19.19 31.65 2.59
C VAL A 175 -19.67 30.47 3.44
N HIS A 176 -20.67 29.75 2.95
CA HIS A 176 -21.31 28.64 3.64
C HIS A 176 -21.61 27.46 2.73
N GLU A 177 -21.95 26.34 3.35
CA GLU A 177 -22.57 25.16 2.74
C GLU A 177 -23.86 24.80 3.49
N TYR A 178 -24.74 24.07 2.81
CA TYR A 178 -25.99 23.57 3.38
C TYR A 178 -25.79 22.13 3.84
N ILE A 179 -26.26 21.82 5.04
CA ILE A 179 -26.43 20.45 5.52
C ILE A 179 -27.93 20.20 5.59
N LEU A 180 -28.45 19.49 4.60
CA LEU A 180 -29.86 19.17 4.48
C LEU A 180 -30.17 17.94 5.36
N ILE A 181 -31.18 18.01 6.22
CA ILE A 181 -31.52 16.95 7.16
C ILE A 181 -32.89 16.35 6.83
N PHE A 182 -32.91 15.04 6.65
CA PHE A 182 -34.09 14.27 6.30
C PHE A 182 -34.31 13.07 7.23
N SER A 183 -35.51 12.50 7.17
CA SER A 183 -35.84 11.24 7.84
C SER A 183 -36.69 10.33 6.97
N LYS A 184 -36.47 9.01 7.10
CA LYS A 184 -37.36 8.00 6.52
C LYS A 184 -38.48 7.70 7.50
N GLY A 185 -39.73 7.77 7.04
CA GLY A 185 -40.88 7.43 7.86
C GLY A 185 -41.06 8.36 9.06
N ASP A 186 -41.14 7.79 10.25
CA ASP A 186 -41.43 8.49 11.49
C ASP A 186 -40.39 9.56 11.87
N MET A 187 -40.91 10.66 12.40
CA MET A 187 -40.10 11.74 12.97
C MET A 187 -39.35 11.30 14.25
N LYS A 188 -39.61 10.11 14.79
CA LYS A 188 -38.95 9.54 15.96
C LYS A 188 -38.54 8.10 15.66
N ARG A 189 -37.27 7.77 15.94
CA ARG A 189 -36.79 6.37 15.92
C ARG A 189 -37.17 5.70 17.24
N SER A 190 -38.15 4.80 17.21
CA SER A 190 -38.62 4.01 18.34
C SER A 190 -37.54 3.06 18.85
N ARG A 191 -37.51 2.75 20.15
CA ARG A 191 -36.60 1.76 20.74
C ARG A 191 -37.36 0.83 21.68
N ASN A 192 -37.16 -0.47 21.54
CA ASN A 192 -37.71 -1.46 22.46
C ASN A 192 -36.92 -1.49 23.80
N LYS A 193 -37.36 -2.29 24.77
CA LYS A 193 -36.73 -2.35 26.10
C LYS A 193 -35.26 -2.81 26.05
N GLN A 194 -34.92 -3.76 25.19
CA GLN A 194 -33.55 -4.28 25.04
C GLN A 194 -32.65 -3.24 24.35
N GLU A 195 -33.13 -2.61 23.29
CA GLU A 195 -32.39 -1.56 22.58
C GLU A 195 -32.06 -0.38 23.47
N LYS A 196 -32.93 -0.01 24.43
CA LYS A 196 -32.64 1.07 25.37
C LYS A 196 -31.43 0.79 26.27
N GLN A 197 -31.07 -0.47 26.50
CA GLN A 197 -29.89 -0.85 27.29
C GLN A 197 -28.60 -0.78 26.48
N ILE A 198 -28.66 -1.09 25.17
CA ILE A 198 -27.48 -1.19 24.29
C ILE A 198 -27.23 0.14 23.56
N LYS A 199 -28.30 0.79 23.06
CA LYS A 199 -28.25 2.00 22.25
C LYS A 199 -28.26 3.25 23.13
N ILE A 200 -27.07 3.61 23.57
CA ILE A 200 -26.81 4.72 24.51
C ILE A 200 -26.68 6.04 23.75
N ASN A 201 -27.23 7.13 24.31
CA ASN A 201 -26.98 8.49 23.83
C ASN A 201 -25.61 8.96 24.32
N THR A 202 -24.81 9.56 23.45
CA THR A 202 -23.45 10.02 23.79
C THR A 202 -23.30 11.55 23.79
N ILE A 203 -24.32 12.28 23.32
CA ILE A 203 -24.31 13.75 23.28
C ILE A 203 -24.54 14.35 24.69
N SER A 204 -23.76 15.37 25.05
CA SER A 204 -23.94 16.14 26.28
C SER A 204 -25.10 17.14 26.17
N LYS A 205 -25.57 17.69 27.29
CA LYS A 205 -26.62 18.71 27.31
C LYS A 205 -26.18 19.99 26.59
N GLU A 206 -24.95 20.42 26.81
CA GLU A 206 -24.35 21.63 26.22
C GLU A 206 -24.20 21.45 24.71
N GLN A 207 -23.67 20.29 24.29
CA GLN A 207 -23.58 19.92 22.88
C GLN A 207 -24.96 19.88 22.22
N PHE A 208 -25.97 19.32 22.90
CA PHE A 208 -27.33 19.27 22.36
C PHE A 208 -27.91 20.67 22.14
N ILE A 209 -27.76 21.58 23.11
CA ILE A 209 -28.25 22.96 22.98
C ILE A 209 -27.52 23.69 21.86
N GLU A 210 -26.20 23.51 21.75
CA GLU A 210 -25.39 24.20 20.75
C GLU A 210 -25.63 23.65 19.34
N TRP A 211 -25.59 22.33 19.17
CA TRP A 211 -25.63 21.70 17.85
C TRP A 211 -27.06 21.58 17.29
N THR A 212 -28.10 21.85 18.07
CA THR A 212 -29.47 21.99 17.54
C THR A 212 -29.77 23.35 16.94
N LYS A 213 -28.82 24.30 16.96
CA LYS A 213 -28.90 25.55 16.21
C LYS A 213 -28.71 25.31 14.71
N SER A 214 -29.36 26.14 13.89
CA SER A 214 -29.32 26.07 12.43
C SER A 214 -28.07 26.68 11.80
N ILE A 215 -27.17 27.30 12.56
CA ILE A 215 -25.91 27.87 12.05
C ILE A 215 -24.75 27.26 12.82
N TRP A 216 -23.86 26.59 12.10
CA TRP A 216 -22.65 25.99 12.66
C TRP A 216 -21.42 26.69 12.11
N THR A 217 -20.60 27.25 12.99
CA THR A 217 -19.34 27.89 12.62
C THR A 217 -18.20 26.90 12.82
N MET A 218 -17.52 26.50 11.75
CA MET A 218 -16.33 25.65 11.79
C MET A 218 -15.43 25.92 10.57
N ASN A 219 -14.12 25.82 10.74
CA ASN A 219 -13.17 26.14 9.67
C ASN A 219 -13.11 25.01 8.60
N ALA A 220 -12.92 25.39 7.34
CA ALA A 220 -12.66 24.41 6.28
C ALA A 220 -11.24 23.81 6.40
N VAL A 221 -11.06 22.60 5.88
CA VAL A 221 -9.76 21.90 5.88
C VAL A 221 -9.03 22.14 4.55
N SER A 222 -7.70 22.25 4.59
CA SER A 222 -6.90 22.44 3.38
C SER A 222 -6.95 21.23 2.45
N ALA A 223 -7.48 21.42 1.24
CA ALA A 223 -7.53 20.40 0.18
C ALA A 223 -6.15 19.82 -0.13
N LYS A 224 -5.10 20.64 -0.16
CA LYS A 224 -3.70 20.23 -0.42
C LYS A 224 -3.16 19.31 0.68
N LYS A 225 -3.50 19.56 1.95
CA LYS A 225 -3.04 18.74 3.08
C LYS A 225 -3.73 17.38 3.12
N VAL A 226 -5.00 17.33 2.71
CA VAL A 226 -5.82 16.11 2.71
C VAL A 226 -5.62 15.29 1.42
N GLY A 227 -5.12 15.90 0.34
CA GLY A 227 -5.01 15.24 -0.96
C GLY A 227 -6.39 14.97 -1.60
N HIS A 228 -7.40 15.76 -1.23
CA HIS A 228 -8.76 15.67 -1.76
C HIS A 228 -9.27 17.08 -2.09
N PRO A 229 -9.91 17.31 -3.25
CA PRO A 229 -10.19 18.65 -3.75
C PRO A 229 -11.40 19.35 -3.08
N ALA A 230 -12.17 18.65 -2.24
CA ALA A 230 -13.29 19.21 -1.48
C ALA A 230 -13.56 18.48 -0.14
N PRO A 231 -12.68 18.57 0.87
CA PRO A 231 -12.89 17.92 2.16
C PRO A 231 -13.69 18.81 3.12
N PHE A 232 -14.73 18.28 3.76
CA PHE A 232 -15.36 18.91 4.92
C PHE A 232 -14.62 18.50 6.23
N PRO A 233 -14.66 19.33 7.30
CA PRO A 233 -13.98 19.04 8.56
C PRO A 233 -14.62 17.85 9.29
N GLU A 234 -13.81 17.05 9.99
CA GLU A 234 -14.26 15.89 10.79
C GLU A 234 -15.31 16.26 11.86
N GLU A 235 -15.28 17.50 12.33
CA GLU A 235 -16.25 18.02 13.27
C GLU A 235 -17.69 17.95 12.73
N LEU A 236 -17.89 18.16 11.42
CA LEU A 236 -19.21 18.14 10.78
C LEU A 236 -19.92 16.77 10.93
N PRO A 237 -19.37 15.64 10.42
CA PRO A 237 -19.99 14.34 10.59
C PRO A 237 -20.01 13.92 12.05
N PHE A 238 -19.03 14.33 12.87
CA PHE A 238 -19.03 14.03 14.30
C PHE A 238 -20.27 14.60 14.99
N ARG A 239 -20.58 15.88 14.80
CA ARG A 239 -21.79 16.51 15.37
C ARG A 239 -23.07 15.81 14.91
N LEU A 240 -23.17 15.47 13.62
CA LEU A 240 -24.33 14.77 13.05
C LEU A 240 -24.52 13.37 13.65
N ILE A 241 -23.43 12.61 13.80
CA ILE A 241 -23.44 11.26 14.42
C ILE A 241 -23.92 11.36 15.87
N GLN A 242 -23.46 12.34 16.63
CA GLN A 242 -23.87 12.53 18.02
C GLN A 242 -25.35 12.93 18.15
N LEU A 243 -25.87 13.75 17.24
CA LEU A 243 -27.28 14.19 17.23
C LEU A 243 -28.26 13.10 16.77
N TYR A 244 -27.87 12.30 15.78
CA TYR A 244 -28.81 11.48 15.00
C TYR A 244 -28.56 9.97 15.07
N SER A 245 -27.60 9.53 15.89
CA SER A 245 -27.33 8.11 16.13
C SER A 245 -27.11 7.80 17.61
N PHE A 246 -27.40 6.56 17.99
CA PHE A 246 -27.01 6.00 19.27
C PHE A 246 -25.67 5.26 19.13
N LYS A 247 -24.99 4.95 20.23
CA LYS A 247 -23.82 4.05 20.19
C LYS A 247 -24.21 2.71 19.52
N THR A 248 -23.26 2.12 18.77
CA THR A 248 -23.42 0.89 17.95
C THR A 248 -24.37 0.97 16.74
N ASP A 249 -24.98 2.13 16.47
CA ASP A 249 -25.69 2.33 15.20
C ASP A 249 -24.74 2.27 14.00
N ILE A 250 -25.29 1.99 12.82
CA ILE A 250 -24.56 1.83 11.57
C ILE A 250 -24.71 3.09 10.72
N ILE A 251 -23.56 3.67 10.33
CA ILE A 251 -23.43 4.88 9.54
C ILE A 251 -23.06 4.55 8.09
N LEU A 252 -23.72 5.20 7.14
CA LEU A 252 -23.47 5.06 5.71
C LEU A 252 -23.01 6.40 5.11
N ASP A 253 -21.99 6.34 4.26
CA ASP A 253 -21.63 7.40 3.31
C ASP A 253 -21.56 6.77 1.90
N PRO A 254 -22.52 7.06 1.00
CA PRO A 254 -22.56 6.48 -0.35
C PRO A 254 -21.46 7.00 -1.28
N PHE A 255 -20.67 8.01 -0.90
CA PHE A 255 -19.63 8.58 -1.77
C PHE A 255 -18.23 8.55 -1.14
N MET A 256 -18.13 8.49 0.20
CA MET A 256 -16.90 8.26 1.00
C MET A 256 -15.81 9.35 0.92
N GLY A 257 -15.50 9.90 -0.25
CA GLY A 257 -14.57 11.02 -0.45
C GLY A 257 -13.22 10.85 0.27
N SER A 258 -12.87 11.83 1.11
CA SER A 258 -11.68 11.82 1.97
C SER A 258 -11.79 10.91 3.22
N GLY A 259 -12.81 10.05 3.32
CA GLY A 259 -13.02 9.11 4.43
C GLY A 259 -13.41 9.75 5.77
N THR A 260 -13.71 11.05 5.78
CA THR A 260 -13.93 11.84 6.99
C THR A 260 -15.08 11.30 7.85
N THR A 261 -16.19 10.89 7.23
CA THR A 261 -17.36 10.29 7.91
C THR A 261 -17.00 9.01 8.66
N ALA A 262 -16.11 8.18 8.08
CA ALA A 262 -15.63 6.93 8.68
C ALA A 262 -14.89 7.16 9.99
N ILE A 263 -13.96 8.11 9.96
CA ILE A 263 -13.13 8.46 11.10
C ILE A 263 -14.01 8.96 12.24
N ALA A 264 -14.99 9.82 11.94
CA ALA A 264 -15.94 10.32 12.93
C ALA A 264 -16.84 9.22 13.52
N ALA A 265 -17.25 8.23 12.71
CA ALA A 265 -18.04 7.08 13.16
C ALA A 265 -17.24 6.19 14.13
N LEU A 266 -15.98 5.87 13.79
CA LEU A 266 -15.08 5.10 14.65
C LEU A 266 -14.84 5.80 15.99
N LYS A 267 -14.48 7.09 15.96
CA LYS A 267 -14.28 7.89 17.19
C LYS A 267 -15.53 7.96 18.06
N SER A 268 -16.70 7.91 17.43
CA SER A 268 -17.99 7.90 18.12
C SER A 268 -18.44 6.49 18.55
N GLN A 269 -17.66 5.42 18.32
CA GLN A 269 -18.07 4.04 18.64
C GLN A 269 -19.37 3.62 17.94
N ARG A 270 -19.53 4.03 16.67
CA ARG A 270 -20.55 3.55 15.73
C ARG A 270 -19.88 2.67 14.69
N PHE A 271 -20.65 1.74 14.13
CA PHE A 271 -20.16 0.97 12.99
C PHE A 271 -20.35 1.78 11.71
N TYR A 272 -19.48 1.58 10.73
CA TYR A 272 -19.64 2.19 9.41
C TYR A 272 -19.56 1.15 8.31
N PHE A 273 -20.12 1.45 7.15
CA PHE A 273 -19.72 0.82 5.90
C PHE A 273 -19.91 1.83 4.77
N PHE A 274 -19.17 1.64 3.68
CA PHE A 274 -19.22 2.56 2.53
C PHE A 274 -19.30 1.79 1.23
N ASN A 275 -19.85 2.44 0.21
CA ASN A 275 -19.83 1.94 -1.15
C ASN A 275 -19.10 2.98 -2.02
N ARG A 276 -18.03 2.59 -2.72
CA ARG A 276 -17.28 3.51 -3.61
C ARG A 276 -17.45 3.07 -5.06
N ASP A 277 -18.08 3.94 -5.84
CA ASP A 277 -18.23 3.72 -7.28
C ASP A 277 -16.84 3.74 -7.94
N ARG A 278 -16.49 2.63 -8.59
CA ARG A 278 -15.45 2.62 -9.61
C ARG A 278 -16.25 2.52 -10.90
N GLY A 279 -16.37 3.62 -11.64
CA GLY A 279 -17.03 3.61 -12.96
C GLY A 279 -16.60 2.38 -13.77
N LYS A 280 -17.54 1.81 -14.54
CA LYS A 280 -17.36 0.56 -15.30
C LYS A 280 -15.98 0.50 -15.97
N THR A 281 -15.23 -0.57 -15.72
CA THR A 281 -14.00 -0.87 -16.46
C THR A 281 -14.34 -1.17 -17.91
N LEU A 282 -13.87 -0.33 -18.83
CA LEU A 282 -13.96 -0.55 -20.27
C LEU A 282 -12.60 -0.92 -20.83
N ILE A 283 -12.58 -1.70 -21.90
CA ILE A 283 -11.39 -1.84 -22.74
C ILE A 283 -11.27 -0.59 -23.60
N ALA A 284 -10.22 0.20 -23.39
CA ALA A 284 -9.90 1.33 -24.23
C ALA A 284 -8.84 0.90 -25.25
N LEU A 285 -9.19 0.90 -26.54
CA LEU A 285 -8.27 0.53 -27.61
C LEU A 285 -7.66 1.80 -28.23
N TYR A 286 -6.34 1.93 -28.08
CA TYR A 286 -5.54 2.97 -28.71
C TYR A 286 -4.78 2.37 -29.89
N ILE A 287 -4.98 2.95 -31.08
CA ILE A 287 -4.25 2.55 -32.29
C ILE A 287 -3.12 3.57 -32.48
N ASP A 288 -1.90 3.07 -32.54
CA ASP A 288 -0.71 3.86 -32.81
C ASP A 288 -0.88 4.69 -34.08
N TYR A 289 -0.57 6.00 -34.01
CA TYR A 289 -0.73 6.92 -35.14
C TYR A 289 0.03 6.47 -36.40
N ARG A 290 1.11 5.68 -36.23
CA ARG A 290 1.89 5.11 -37.35
C ARG A 290 1.10 4.06 -38.16
N LEU A 291 -0.03 3.61 -37.64
CA LEU A 291 -0.90 2.58 -38.22
C LEU A 291 -2.19 3.14 -38.83
N GLU A 292 -2.29 4.46 -39.01
CA GLU A 292 -3.48 5.13 -39.57
C GLU A 292 -3.95 4.49 -40.89
N LYS A 293 -3.02 4.06 -41.75
CA LYS A 293 -3.33 3.37 -43.01
C LYS A 293 -4.06 2.02 -42.88
N PHE A 294 -4.04 1.38 -41.71
CA PHE A 294 -4.70 0.10 -41.42
C PHE A 294 -5.83 0.25 -40.41
N GLU A 295 -6.19 1.48 -40.05
CA GLU A 295 -7.09 1.75 -38.94
C GLU A 295 -8.45 1.07 -39.13
N ARG A 296 -8.96 1.02 -40.36
CA ARG A 296 -10.26 0.41 -40.67
C ARG A 296 -10.24 -1.10 -40.43
N GLU A 297 -9.22 -1.78 -40.91
CA GLU A 297 -9.04 -3.23 -40.77
C GLU A 297 -8.79 -3.60 -39.30
N ILE A 298 -7.95 -2.83 -38.61
CA ILE A 298 -7.67 -3.01 -37.17
C ILE A 298 -8.96 -2.86 -36.37
N LYS A 299 -9.73 -1.78 -36.62
CA LYS A 299 -11.01 -1.55 -35.95
C LYS A 299 -11.96 -2.72 -36.18
N TYR A 300 -12.09 -3.20 -37.42
CA TYR A 300 -12.95 -4.34 -37.74
C TYR A 300 -12.56 -5.61 -36.96
N VAL A 301 -11.27 -5.94 -36.90
CA VAL A 301 -10.76 -7.12 -36.18
C VAL A 301 -11.06 -7.03 -34.69
N PHE A 302 -10.74 -5.91 -34.05
CA PHE A 302 -10.99 -5.74 -32.61
C PHE A 302 -12.48 -5.61 -32.28
N ASP A 303 -13.27 -4.97 -33.14
CA ASP A 303 -14.74 -4.90 -33.03
C ASP A 303 -15.33 -6.32 -33.03
N PHE A 304 -14.88 -7.19 -33.95
CA PHE A 304 -15.28 -8.60 -33.98
C PHE A 304 -14.82 -9.37 -32.74
N ILE A 305 -13.55 -9.26 -32.35
CA ILE A 305 -13.00 -10.00 -31.19
C ILE A 305 -13.73 -9.60 -29.90
N PHE A 306 -13.79 -8.30 -29.60
CA PHE A 306 -14.36 -7.85 -28.34
C PHE A 306 -15.87 -8.05 -28.28
N LYS A 307 -16.61 -7.85 -29.37
CA LYS A 307 -18.04 -8.20 -29.41
C LYS A 307 -18.28 -9.69 -29.23
N THR A 308 -17.50 -10.54 -29.90
CA THR A 308 -17.65 -12.01 -29.80
C THR A 308 -17.35 -12.52 -28.39
N LEU A 309 -16.36 -11.92 -27.72
CA LEU A 309 -16.01 -12.25 -26.35
C LEU A 309 -16.90 -11.58 -25.29
N GLY A 310 -17.84 -10.71 -25.70
CA GLY A 310 -18.77 -10.02 -24.80
C GLY A 310 -18.14 -8.89 -23.98
N PHE A 311 -17.02 -8.31 -24.44
CA PHE A 311 -16.39 -7.16 -23.79
C PHE A 311 -17.02 -5.84 -24.25
N GLU A 312 -17.28 -4.92 -23.30
CA GLU A 312 -17.56 -3.52 -23.60
C GLU A 312 -16.23 -2.76 -23.81
N TYR A 313 -16.15 -1.97 -24.88
CA TYR A 313 -14.92 -1.28 -25.29
C TYR A 313 -15.20 0.08 -25.91
N LYS A 314 -14.17 0.91 -26.00
CA LYS A 314 -14.16 2.19 -26.73
C LYS A 314 -12.83 2.38 -27.46
N TYR A 315 -12.87 3.11 -28.57
CA TYR A 315 -11.64 3.59 -29.23
C TYR A 315 -11.23 4.91 -28.59
N VAL A 316 -9.94 5.09 -28.34
CA VAL A 316 -9.39 6.33 -27.81
C VAL A 316 -8.28 6.84 -28.72
N SER A 317 -8.32 8.13 -29.01
CA SER A 317 -7.32 8.81 -29.85
C SER A 317 -6.31 9.63 -29.04
N LYS A 318 -6.67 9.95 -27.79
CA LYS A 318 -5.84 10.77 -26.88
C LYS A 318 -5.94 10.26 -25.44
N ILE A 319 -4.86 10.38 -24.69
CA ILE A 319 -4.74 9.93 -23.28
C ILE A 319 -5.82 10.53 -22.36
N PRO A 320 -6.23 11.81 -22.48
CA PRO A 320 -7.30 12.37 -21.64
C PRO A 320 -8.67 11.71 -21.80
N GLU A 321 -8.89 10.90 -22.85
CA GLU A 321 -10.13 10.16 -23.06
C GLU A 321 -10.22 8.89 -22.19
N LEU A 322 -9.13 8.52 -21.50
CA LEU A 322 -9.04 7.34 -20.62
C LEU A 322 -9.55 7.66 -19.21
N LYS A 323 -10.50 6.87 -18.72
CA LYS A 323 -10.96 6.89 -17.33
C LYS A 323 -9.97 6.12 -16.44
N GLU A 324 -9.99 6.40 -15.12
CA GLU A 324 -9.06 5.81 -14.14
C GLU A 324 -9.07 4.27 -14.12
N ASN A 325 -10.21 3.63 -14.43
CA ASN A 325 -10.37 2.17 -14.41
C ASN A 325 -10.32 1.52 -15.80
N ASP A 326 -10.04 2.26 -16.87
CA ASP A 326 -9.96 1.68 -18.21
C ASP A 326 -8.75 0.75 -18.32
N ILE A 327 -8.94 -0.37 -19.03
CA ILE A 327 -7.85 -1.24 -19.47
C ILE A 327 -7.42 -0.75 -20.85
N LEU A 328 -6.22 -0.18 -20.95
CA LEU A 328 -5.70 0.31 -22.22
C LEU A 328 -5.07 -0.82 -23.01
N PHE A 329 -5.62 -1.12 -24.19
CA PHE A 329 -4.96 -1.90 -25.22
C PHE A 329 -4.25 -0.93 -26.17
N PHE A 330 -2.93 -0.87 -26.10
CA PHE A 330 -2.11 -0.12 -27.04
C PHE A 330 -1.71 -1.04 -28.20
N TYR A 331 -2.31 -0.83 -29.36
CA TYR A 331 -2.02 -1.59 -30.58
C TYR A 331 -1.04 -0.80 -31.46
N GLY A 332 0.22 -1.26 -31.54
CA GLY A 332 1.28 -0.47 -32.14
C GLY A 332 2.50 -1.26 -32.62
N LEU A 333 3.37 -0.62 -33.40
CA LEU A 333 4.59 -1.24 -33.92
C LEU A 333 5.67 -1.42 -32.84
N VAL A 334 5.70 -0.49 -31.89
CA VAL A 334 6.73 -0.41 -30.84
C VAL A 334 6.02 -0.22 -29.51
N PRO A 335 6.42 -0.91 -28.43
CA PRO A 335 5.87 -0.67 -27.10
C PRO A 335 6.14 0.77 -26.64
N LEU A 336 5.28 1.26 -25.74
CA LEU A 336 5.51 2.54 -25.05
C LEU A 336 6.84 2.49 -24.28
N SER A 337 7.62 3.57 -24.32
CA SER A 337 8.77 3.71 -23.43
C SER A 337 8.34 3.73 -21.96
N LEU A 338 9.25 3.43 -21.03
CA LEU A 338 8.95 3.46 -19.58
C LEU A 338 8.37 4.81 -19.12
N GLN A 339 8.82 5.92 -19.69
CA GLN A 339 8.32 7.26 -19.36
C GLN A 339 6.91 7.50 -19.90
N GLU A 340 6.63 7.09 -21.14
CA GLU A 340 5.29 7.18 -21.73
C GLU A 340 4.32 6.24 -21.05
N ALA A 341 4.75 5.00 -20.77
CA ALA A 341 4.00 4.03 -20.00
C ALA A 341 3.70 4.57 -18.60
N TYR A 342 4.64 5.20 -17.90
CA TYR A 342 4.39 5.81 -16.59
C TYR A 342 3.35 6.94 -16.65
N PHE A 343 3.43 7.80 -17.68
CA PHE A 343 2.48 8.89 -17.88
C PHE A 343 1.06 8.38 -18.18
N VAL A 344 0.95 7.27 -18.92
CA VAL A 344 -0.33 6.67 -19.33
C VAL A 344 -0.89 5.72 -18.26
N ALA A 345 -0.02 4.98 -17.56
CA ALA A 345 -0.36 3.89 -16.64
C ALA A 345 -0.70 4.35 -15.22
N PHE A 346 -0.75 5.66 -14.95
CA PHE A 346 -1.14 6.15 -13.63
C PHE A 346 -2.54 5.59 -13.28
N ARG A 347 -2.52 4.55 -12.42
CA ARG A 347 -3.65 3.74 -11.95
C ARG A 347 -4.39 2.88 -12.99
N LYS A 348 -3.80 2.61 -14.16
CA LYS A 348 -4.42 1.86 -15.27
C LYS A 348 -3.66 0.59 -15.63
N ILE A 349 -4.36 -0.41 -16.17
CA ILE A 349 -3.74 -1.61 -16.77
C ILE A 349 -3.48 -1.33 -18.24
N ILE A 350 -2.25 -1.56 -18.71
CA ILE A 350 -1.88 -1.40 -20.12
C ILE A 350 -1.46 -2.75 -20.70
N PHE A 351 -2.08 -3.14 -21.81
CA PHE A 351 -1.65 -4.22 -22.68
C PHE A 351 -1.02 -3.62 -23.94
N PHE A 352 0.27 -3.88 -24.16
CA PHE A 352 0.86 -3.68 -25.48
C PHE A 352 0.53 -4.86 -26.36
N VAL A 353 -0.08 -4.59 -27.52
CA VAL A 353 -0.36 -5.60 -28.53
C VAL A 353 0.43 -5.22 -29.78
N PRO A 354 1.44 -6.02 -30.18
CA PRO A 354 2.26 -5.70 -31.34
C PRO A 354 1.44 -5.77 -32.63
N PHE A 355 1.65 -4.80 -33.51
CA PHE A 355 1.12 -4.85 -34.87
C PHE A 355 1.94 -5.78 -35.75
N GLU A 356 1.28 -6.80 -36.30
CA GLU A 356 1.88 -7.73 -37.25
C GLU A 356 1.41 -7.45 -38.67
N ALA A 357 2.27 -6.80 -39.46
CA ALA A 357 1.93 -6.35 -40.81
C ALA A 357 1.57 -7.50 -41.77
N ASP A 358 2.11 -8.70 -41.53
CA ASP A 358 1.87 -9.86 -42.38
C ASP A 358 0.45 -10.44 -42.19
N LEU A 359 -0.25 -10.14 -41.07
CA LEU A 359 -1.66 -10.50 -40.89
C LEU A 359 -2.61 -9.76 -41.85
N TYR A 360 -2.18 -8.61 -42.38
CA TYR A 360 -2.97 -7.73 -43.24
C TYR A 360 -2.54 -7.81 -44.70
N LYS A 361 -1.67 -8.76 -45.07
CA LYS A 361 -1.25 -9.03 -46.44
C LYS A 361 -1.94 -10.29 -46.97
N PRO A 362 -2.79 -10.18 -48.01
CA PRO A 362 -3.37 -11.37 -48.65
C PRO A 362 -2.27 -12.34 -49.10
N GLN A 363 -2.49 -13.65 -48.96
CA GLN A 363 -1.62 -14.75 -49.45
C GLN A 363 -0.37 -15.09 -48.61
N LYS A 364 -0.08 -14.38 -47.51
CA LYS A 364 1.09 -14.67 -46.65
C LYS A 364 0.80 -15.55 -45.42
N ILE A 365 -0.46 -15.69 -45.03
CA ILE A 365 -0.86 -16.53 -43.89
C ILE A 365 -1.20 -17.92 -44.44
N SER A 366 -0.29 -18.89 -44.28
CA SER A 366 -0.58 -20.29 -44.56
C SER A 366 -1.39 -20.91 -43.41
N GLU A 367 -2.07 -22.02 -43.68
CA GLU A 367 -2.80 -22.78 -42.66
C GLU A 367 -1.85 -23.31 -41.57
N GLU A 368 -0.62 -23.69 -41.92
CA GLU A 368 0.42 -24.03 -40.94
C GLU A 368 0.78 -22.85 -40.03
N LEU A 369 1.00 -21.66 -40.60
CA LEU A 369 1.37 -20.47 -39.83
C LEU A 369 0.24 -20.05 -38.87
N LEU A 370 -1.02 -20.18 -39.31
CA LEU A 370 -2.19 -19.94 -38.45
C LEU A 370 -2.28 -20.94 -37.29
N LYS A 371 -2.00 -22.24 -37.55
CA LYS A 371 -1.95 -23.28 -36.51
C LYS A 371 -0.80 -23.05 -35.53
N GLU A 372 0.33 -22.51 -36.00
CA GLU A 372 1.47 -22.14 -35.16
C GLU A 372 1.13 -20.96 -34.23
N TYR A 373 0.51 -19.90 -34.77
CA TYR A 373 0.03 -18.76 -33.98
C TYR A 373 -1.06 -19.14 -32.95
N LEU A 374 -1.93 -20.10 -33.27
CA LEU A 374 -2.94 -20.59 -32.32
C LEU A 374 -2.37 -21.49 -31.21
N ARG A 375 -1.18 -22.07 -31.42
CA ARG A 375 -0.49 -22.93 -30.42
C ARG A 375 0.43 -22.15 -29.49
N GLU A 376 0.92 -20.99 -29.92
CA GLU A 376 1.82 -20.14 -29.14
C GLU A 376 1.13 -18.84 -28.68
N ILE A 377 0.55 -18.84 -27.48
CA ILE A 377 0.35 -17.57 -26.76
C ILE A 377 1.70 -17.20 -26.13
N ARG A 378 2.57 -16.55 -26.91
CA ARG A 378 3.80 -15.93 -26.39
C ARG A 378 3.46 -14.55 -25.83
N LEU A 379 3.37 -14.46 -24.49
CA LEU A 379 3.56 -13.18 -23.80
C LEU A 379 5.06 -12.83 -23.89
N SER A 380 5.44 -12.16 -24.99
CA SER A 380 6.84 -11.99 -25.40
C SER A 380 7.67 -11.06 -24.48
N HIS A 381 7.07 -10.44 -23.46
CA HIS A 381 7.76 -9.55 -22.54
C HIS A 381 7.19 -9.69 -21.11
N PRO A 382 8.02 -9.58 -20.06
CA PRO A 382 7.53 -9.44 -18.70
C PRO A 382 6.64 -8.19 -18.61
N ILE A 383 5.36 -8.40 -18.35
CA ILE A 383 4.41 -7.31 -18.09
C ILE A 383 4.70 -6.85 -16.66
N PRO A 384 5.10 -5.59 -16.42
CA PRO A 384 5.23 -5.08 -15.07
C PRO A 384 3.86 -5.10 -14.40
N ILE A 385 3.73 -5.94 -13.38
CA ILE A 385 2.50 -6.06 -12.59
C ILE A 385 2.49 -4.91 -11.57
N PHE A 386 1.72 -3.87 -11.84
CA PHE A 386 1.46 -2.78 -10.89
C PHE A 386 0.27 -3.12 -9.95
N SER A 387 0.25 -4.35 -9.42
CA SER A 387 -0.80 -4.83 -8.52
C SER A 387 -0.42 -4.61 -7.05
N LYS A 388 -1.40 -4.19 -6.23
CA LYS A 388 -1.31 -4.19 -4.76
C LYS A 388 -1.72 -5.53 -4.13
N GLU A 389 -2.20 -6.51 -4.91
CA GLU A 389 -2.54 -7.83 -4.39
C GLU A 389 -1.33 -8.77 -4.41
N LYS A 390 -1.06 -9.37 -3.24
CA LYS A 390 0.06 -10.29 -3.02
C LYS A 390 -0.14 -11.56 -3.85
N PHE A 391 0.79 -11.82 -4.76
CA PHE A 391 1.00 -13.16 -5.31
C PHE A 391 1.39 -14.11 -4.17
N LYS A 392 0.74 -15.27 -4.07
CA LYS A 392 1.15 -16.33 -3.15
C LYS A 392 2.52 -16.88 -3.60
N SER A 393 3.54 -16.57 -2.80
CA SER A 393 4.93 -17.02 -2.87
C SER A 393 5.06 -18.56 -2.97
N PRO A 394 6.12 -19.09 -3.62
CA PRO A 394 6.31 -20.51 -3.95
C PRO A 394 6.68 -21.31 -2.70
N VAL A 395 5.68 -21.72 -1.94
CA VAL A 395 5.86 -22.76 -0.95
C VAL A 395 5.84 -24.09 -1.67
N ASN A 396 6.99 -24.75 -1.77
CA ASN A 396 7.03 -26.19 -2.03
C ASN A 396 6.26 -26.88 -0.90
N CYS A 397 5.04 -27.29 -1.21
CA CYS A 397 4.13 -27.99 -0.32
C CYS A 397 3.72 -29.30 -0.95
N SER A 398 3.40 -30.27 -0.11
CA SER A 398 2.84 -31.54 -0.54
C SER A 398 1.45 -31.71 0.02
N VAL A 399 0.56 -32.24 -0.81
CA VAL A 399 -0.86 -32.37 -0.52
C VAL A 399 -1.20 -33.85 -0.45
N VAL A 400 -1.68 -34.29 0.72
CA VAL A 400 -2.25 -35.63 0.97
C VAL A 400 -3.77 -35.57 0.79
N ARG A 401 -4.42 -36.64 0.33
CA ARG A 401 -5.85 -36.59 -0.02
C ARG A 401 -6.63 -37.86 0.33
N GLU A 402 -7.29 -37.86 1.47
CA GLU A 402 -8.06 -39.00 1.99
C GLU A 402 -9.56 -38.69 2.04
N LYS A 403 -10.43 -39.57 1.50
CA LYS A 403 -11.90 -39.48 1.59
C LYS A 403 -12.53 -38.06 1.36
N LYS A 404 -11.90 -37.21 0.53
CA LYS A 404 -12.23 -35.80 0.20
C LYS A 404 -11.68 -34.70 1.14
N GLU A 405 -10.88 -35.06 2.13
CA GLU A 405 -10.08 -34.12 2.93
C GLU A 405 -8.71 -33.90 2.28
N TYR A 406 -8.14 -32.70 2.48
CA TYR A 406 -6.82 -32.33 1.97
C TYR A 406 -5.93 -31.94 3.15
N TYR A 407 -4.77 -32.57 3.27
CA TYR A 407 -3.77 -32.22 4.28
C TYR A 407 -2.54 -31.63 3.60
N ILE A 408 -1.97 -30.58 4.18
CA ILE A 408 -0.85 -29.85 3.58
C ILE A 408 0.37 -29.96 4.48
N PHE A 409 1.47 -30.47 3.92
CA PHE A 409 2.81 -30.35 4.50
C PHE A 409 3.54 -29.21 3.81
N LYS A 410 4.03 -28.27 4.62
CA LYS A 410 4.69 -27.06 4.15
C LYS A 410 6.05 -26.94 4.82
N LYS A 411 7.08 -26.64 4.03
CA LYS A 411 8.37 -26.22 4.58
C LYS A 411 8.21 -24.84 5.21
N GLU A 412 8.63 -24.67 6.45
CA GLU A 412 8.66 -23.36 7.09
C GLU A 412 9.64 -22.43 6.39
N PHE A 413 9.33 -21.14 6.38
CA PHE A 413 10.16 -20.15 5.68
C PHE A 413 11.52 -19.97 6.35
N TRP A 414 11.56 -20.07 7.68
CA TRP A 414 12.76 -19.84 8.49
C TRP A 414 13.08 -21.04 9.38
N PRO A 415 14.36 -21.22 9.78
CA PRO A 415 14.76 -22.28 10.69
C PRO A 415 13.95 -22.23 11.99
N ASN A 416 13.71 -23.38 12.62
CA ASN A 416 12.99 -23.51 13.89
C ASN A 416 11.56 -22.93 13.90
N ALA A 417 10.96 -22.68 12.73
CA ALA A 417 9.69 -21.96 12.57
C ALA A 417 9.69 -20.55 13.18
N GLU A 418 10.83 -19.86 13.11
CA GLU A 418 10.87 -18.43 13.44
C GLU A 418 9.88 -17.63 12.59
N LYS A 419 9.26 -16.61 13.19
CA LYS A 419 8.13 -15.92 12.56
C LYS A 419 8.57 -15.19 11.29
N PHE A 420 9.70 -14.50 11.35
CA PHE A 420 10.30 -13.80 10.21
C PHE A 420 11.82 -13.75 10.37
N ALA A 421 12.54 -13.37 9.32
CA ALA A 421 13.99 -13.19 9.36
C ALA A 421 14.40 -11.73 9.25
N VAL A 422 15.57 -11.41 9.80
CA VAL A 422 16.20 -10.10 9.68
C VAL A 422 17.68 -10.25 9.34
N VAL A 423 18.13 -9.44 8.39
CA VAL A 423 19.55 -9.25 8.05
C VAL A 423 19.90 -7.78 8.22
N ILE A 424 21.08 -7.52 8.78
CA ILE A 424 21.67 -6.17 8.87
C ILE A 424 22.93 -6.16 8.02
N SER A 425 23.12 -5.10 7.24
CA SER A 425 24.32 -4.88 6.47
C SER A 425 24.89 -3.47 6.63
N HIS A 426 26.18 -3.36 6.34
CA HIS A 426 26.92 -2.12 6.35
C HIS A 426 27.75 -1.99 5.07
N ASN A 427 27.51 -0.94 4.28
CA ASN A 427 28.35 -0.64 3.13
C ASN A 427 29.62 0.09 3.60
N ILE A 428 30.78 -0.42 3.18
CA ILE A 428 32.09 0.24 3.33
C ILE A 428 32.41 0.82 1.95
N ASP A 429 31.96 2.04 1.68
CA ASP A 429 32.18 2.74 0.41
C ASP A 429 33.08 3.98 0.56
N LYS A 430 33.03 4.64 1.72
CA LYS A 430 33.82 5.84 2.06
C LYS A 430 34.36 5.77 3.48
N LEU A 431 35.64 6.10 3.67
CA LEU A 431 36.32 6.16 4.96
C LEU A 431 37.00 7.53 5.25
N GLN A 432 37.33 8.33 4.22
CA GLN A 432 37.97 9.65 4.31
C GLN A 432 39.08 9.84 5.36
N LYS A 433 40.21 9.14 5.15
CA LYS A 433 41.51 9.47 5.80
C LYS A 433 41.98 10.87 5.34
N TRP A 434 41.58 11.93 6.05
CA TRP A 434 41.92 13.34 5.73
C TRP A 434 43.44 13.58 5.69
N ASN A 435 43.93 14.22 4.62
CA ASN A 435 45.28 14.79 4.59
C ASN A 435 45.23 16.32 4.77
N PHE A 436 46.31 16.92 5.29
CA PHE A 436 46.37 18.36 5.63
C PHE A 436 46.03 19.29 4.44
N SER A 437 46.31 18.86 3.22
CA SER A 437 45.98 19.60 1.99
C SER A 437 44.49 19.51 1.59
N GLY A 438 43.84 18.36 1.82
CA GLY A 438 42.39 18.18 1.66
C GLY A 438 41.59 18.99 2.68
N TYR A 439 42.11 19.11 3.91
CA TYR A 439 41.57 19.96 4.97
C TYR A 439 41.48 21.44 4.54
N LEU A 440 42.57 22.00 3.98
CA LEU A 440 42.61 23.40 3.54
C LEU A 440 41.65 23.69 2.38
N LYS A 441 41.48 22.74 1.46
CA LYS A 441 40.56 22.87 0.30
C LYS A 441 39.09 22.84 0.73
N SER A 442 38.70 21.98 1.67
CA SER A 442 37.31 21.91 2.12
C SER A 442 36.90 23.13 2.95
N PHE A 443 37.85 23.76 3.65
CA PHE A 443 37.61 25.01 4.39
C PHE A 443 37.09 26.13 3.49
N VAL A 444 37.63 26.25 2.26
CA VAL A 444 37.15 27.22 1.26
C VAL A 444 35.74 26.90 0.80
N THR A 445 35.39 25.61 0.66
CA THR A 445 34.05 25.18 0.26
C THR A 445 33.02 25.41 1.35
N ASP A 446 33.39 25.23 2.62
CA ASP A 446 32.49 25.44 3.76
C ASP A 446 32.21 26.92 4.04
N LEU A 447 33.15 27.81 3.69
CA LEU A 447 32.91 29.26 3.73
C LEU A 447 31.76 29.69 2.81
N PHE A 448 31.48 28.96 1.72
CA PHE A 448 30.30 29.23 0.87
C PHE A 448 28.97 28.83 1.52
N TYR A 449 28.99 27.98 2.55
CA TYR A 449 27.80 27.52 3.28
C TYR A 449 27.52 28.31 4.58
N ILE A 450 28.26 29.40 4.83
CA ILE A 450 28.11 30.26 6.02
C ILE A 450 26.67 30.76 6.25
N TYR A 451 25.88 30.92 5.18
CA TYR A 451 24.48 31.34 5.25
C TYR A 451 23.56 30.31 5.94
N LYS A 452 24.00 29.06 6.09
CA LYS A 452 23.36 28.03 6.93
C LYS A 452 24.23 27.83 8.19
N LEU A 453 24.15 28.77 9.14
CA LEU A 453 24.97 28.84 10.37
C LEU A 453 25.14 27.48 11.08
N LYS A 454 24.06 26.70 11.19
CA LYS A 454 24.05 25.38 11.86
C LYS A 454 25.00 24.37 11.18
N TYR A 455 25.09 24.40 9.85
CA TYR A 455 25.93 23.49 9.06
C TYR A 455 27.40 23.88 9.16
N PHE A 456 27.69 25.18 9.07
CA PHE A 456 29.05 25.70 9.22
C PHE A 456 29.66 25.32 10.59
N PHE A 457 28.91 25.51 11.69
CA PHE A 457 29.39 25.08 13.00
C PHE A 457 29.55 23.56 13.11
N ARG A 458 28.65 22.76 12.51
CA ARG A 458 28.76 21.30 12.49
C ARG A 458 30.05 20.81 11.81
N GLU A 459 30.33 21.29 10.60
CA GLU A 459 31.55 20.93 9.86
C GLU A 459 32.81 21.45 10.54
N LEU A 460 32.76 22.63 11.17
CA LEU A 460 33.86 23.18 11.95
C LEU A 460 34.16 22.33 13.21
N PHE A 461 33.15 21.93 13.97
CA PHE A 461 33.31 21.06 15.14
C PHE A 461 33.84 19.67 14.78
N ARG A 462 33.39 19.09 13.66
CA ARG A 462 33.89 17.81 13.13
C ARG A 462 35.39 17.84 12.84
N LYS A 463 35.85 18.92 12.21
CA LYS A 463 37.25 19.15 11.86
C LYS A 463 38.12 19.44 13.06
N ILE A 464 37.59 20.18 14.04
CA ILE A 464 38.25 20.37 15.34
C ILE A 464 38.40 19.01 16.04
N LYS A 465 37.36 18.16 16.07
CA LYS A 465 37.44 16.82 16.66
C LYS A 465 38.56 15.99 16.02
N PHE A 466 38.65 15.94 14.68
CA PHE A 466 39.76 15.25 13.99
C PHE A 466 41.14 15.76 14.41
N LEU A 467 41.35 17.09 14.47
CA LEU A 467 42.63 17.69 14.87
C LEU A 467 43.05 17.36 16.31
N PHE A 468 42.11 17.14 17.23
CA PHE A 468 42.39 16.89 18.64
C PHE A 468 42.29 15.41 19.06
N THR A 469 41.54 14.57 18.34
CA THR A 469 41.32 13.16 18.72
C THR A 469 41.85 12.15 17.70
N ASN A 470 42.35 12.60 16.54
CA ASN A 470 42.80 11.75 15.42
C ASN A 470 41.75 10.69 14.99
N MET A 471 40.45 10.96 15.23
CA MET A 471 39.36 10.05 14.86
C MET A 471 38.86 10.40 13.47
N GLU A 472 38.95 9.44 12.55
CA GLU A 472 38.53 9.57 11.16
C GLU A 472 36.99 9.57 11.04
N GLU A 473 36.45 10.41 10.15
CA GLU A 473 35.04 10.81 10.13
C GLU A 473 34.06 9.65 9.88
N TYR A 474 34.47 8.68 9.05
CA TYR A 474 33.64 7.54 8.65
C TYR A 474 34.14 6.20 9.22
N TRP A 475 35.12 6.24 10.15
CA TRP A 475 35.72 5.05 10.76
C TRP A 475 34.92 4.56 11.98
N ASN A 476 33.66 4.15 11.75
CA ASN A 476 32.69 3.83 12.79
C ASN A 476 32.62 2.34 13.17
N PHE A 477 33.65 1.54 12.85
CA PHE A 477 33.67 0.08 13.07
C PHE A 477 33.41 -0.31 14.53
N SER A 478 34.12 0.29 15.48
CA SER A 478 34.03 -0.04 16.91
C SER A 478 32.64 0.27 17.49
N LEU A 479 32.01 1.37 17.06
CA LEU A 479 30.67 1.76 17.53
C LEU A 479 29.62 0.74 17.09
N ILE A 480 29.62 0.38 15.80
CA ILE A 480 28.71 -0.64 15.26
C ILE A 480 28.95 -1.98 15.97
N GLU A 481 30.21 -2.38 16.15
CA GLU A 481 30.56 -3.62 16.82
C GLU A 481 30.04 -3.67 18.27
N GLU A 482 30.19 -2.58 19.02
CA GLU A 482 29.69 -2.47 20.39
C GLU A 482 28.18 -2.63 20.46
N MET A 483 27.44 -1.88 19.64
CA MET A 483 25.97 -1.93 19.60
C MET A 483 25.46 -3.31 19.18
N GLU A 484 26.04 -3.93 18.15
CA GLU A 484 25.62 -5.25 17.69
C GLU A 484 25.94 -6.37 18.70
N ARG A 485 27.06 -6.24 19.41
CA ARG A 485 27.47 -7.21 20.44
C ARG A 485 26.50 -7.23 21.60
N GLU A 486 26.00 -6.07 22.05
CA GLU A 486 25.00 -5.96 23.12
C GLU A 486 23.69 -6.71 22.79
N HIS A 487 23.34 -6.76 21.51
CA HIS A 487 22.09 -7.38 21.03
C HIS A 487 22.27 -8.77 20.40
N HIS A 488 23.48 -9.34 20.45
CA HIS A 488 23.85 -10.62 19.84
C HIS A 488 23.47 -10.70 18.35
N ILE A 489 23.83 -9.66 17.59
CA ILE A 489 23.59 -9.58 16.15
C ILE A 489 24.87 -9.93 15.38
N LYS A 490 24.68 -10.62 14.26
CA LYS A 490 25.72 -10.80 13.23
C LYS A 490 25.26 -10.10 11.95
N SER A 491 26.04 -9.14 11.49
CA SER A 491 25.78 -8.40 10.25
C SER A 491 26.71 -8.82 9.11
N THR A 492 26.41 -8.30 7.92
CA THR A 492 27.19 -8.46 6.71
C THR A 492 27.78 -7.12 6.27
N PHE A 493 29.10 -7.02 6.20
CA PHE A 493 29.80 -5.84 5.67
C PHE A 493 30.05 -6.02 4.17
N PHE A 494 29.61 -5.05 3.36
CA PHE A 494 29.89 -5.01 1.94
C PHE A 494 31.10 -4.11 1.69
N LEU A 495 32.25 -4.72 1.36
CA LEU A 495 33.53 -4.03 1.17
C LEU A 495 33.83 -3.80 -0.31
N GLY A 496 34.10 -2.55 -0.69
CA GLY A 496 34.61 -2.22 -2.03
C GLY A 496 36.12 -2.48 -2.12
N THR A 497 36.57 -3.03 -3.25
CA THR A 497 37.96 -3.52 -3.42
C THR A 497 38.78 -2.77 -4.48
N GLU A 498 38.19 -1.82 -5.21
CA GLU A 498 38.88 -1.09 -6.27
C GLU A 498 38.64 0.42 -6.20
N ASN A 499 39.73 1.17 -6.35
CA ASN A 499 39.75 2.63 -6.42
C ASN A 499 40.13 3.07 -7.85
N ASN A 500 39.28 2.72 -8.82
CA ASN A 500 39.56 2.97 -10.25
C ASN A 500 38.81 4.19 -10.81
N ALA A 501 37.92 4.82 -10.03
CA ALA A 501 37.13 5.98 -10.44
C ALA A 501 36.82 6.91 -9.25
N ARG A 502 36.53 8.19 -9.52
CA ARG A 502 36.04 9.17 -8.52
C ARG A 502 34.78 8.72 -7.77
N GLU A 503 34.10 7.69 -8.28
CA GLU A 503 32.79 7.23 -7.81
C GLU A 503 32.81 5.87 -7.11
N ASP A 504 33.96 5.20 -6.91
CA ASP A 504 34.04 3.84 -6.32
C ASP A 504 34.37 3.82 -4.81
N VAL A 505 35.63 3.74 -4.40
CA VAL A 505 36.03 3.82 -2.98
C VAL A 505 37.13 4.84 -2.78
N ASP A 506 37.19 5.48 -1.60
CA ASP A 506 38.16 6.54 -1.29
C ASP A 506 39.37 6.07 -0.44
N TYR A 507 39.46 4.77 -0.18
CA TYR A 507 40.50 4.15 0.65
C TYR A 507 41.32 3.12 -0.14
N ASN A 508 42.44 2.67 0.46
CA ASN A 508 43.22 1.54 -0.05
C ASN A 508 42.92 0.30 0.81
N THR A 509 42.54 -0.81 0.18
CA THR A 509 42.33 -2.07 0.90
C THR A 509 43.59 -2.61 1.56
N GLU A 510 44.79 -2.20 1.15
CA GLU A 510 46.07 -2.60 1.75
C GLU A 510 46.47 -1.76 2.97
N ASP A 511 45.63 -0.78 3.36
CA ASP A 511 45.78 0.00 4.59
C ASP A 511 45.81 -0.92 5.83
N VAL A 512 46.83 -0.77 6.68
CA VAL A 512 47.08 -1.66 7.82
C VAL A 512 45.94 -1.61 8.83
N ASP A 513 45.39 -0.42 9.08
CA ASP A 513 44.28 -0.24 10.04
C ASP A 513 43.02 -0.94 9.50
N LEU A 514 42.74 -0.80 8.20
CA LEU A 514 41.59 -1.46 7.57
C LEU A 514 41.74 -2.99 7.59
N GLN A 515 42.95 -3.51 7.38
CA GLN A 515 43.24 -4.94 7.50
C GLN A 515 43.02 -5.46 8.93
N GLU A 516 43.35 -4.65 9.94
CA GLU A 516 43.07 -4.98 11.34
C GLU A 516 41.56 -5.04 11.61
N GLU A 517 40.79 -4.06 11.12
CA GLU A 517 39.33 -4.04 11.26
C GLU A 517 38.65 -5.21 10.55
N ILE A 518 39.07 -5.54 9.32
CA ILE A 518 38.61 -6.74 8.59
C ILE A 518 38.86 -8.01 9.42
N SER A 519 40.03 -8.13 10.04
CA SER A 519 40.38 -9.26 10.91
C SER A 519 39.46 -9.34 12.14
N LYS A 520 39.14 -8.20 12.77
CA LYS A 520 38.22 -8.13 13.92
C LYS A 520 36.80 -8.55 13.54
N ILE A 521 36.26 -8.00 12.45
CA ILE A 521 34.92 -8.32 11.92
C ILE A 521 34.79 -9.84 11.71
N LEU A 522 35.74 -10.45 11.00
CA LEU A 522 35.72 -11.89 10.72
C LEU A 522 35.83 -12.74 11.99
N LYS A 523 36.72 -12.37 12.94
CA LYS A 523 36.86 -13.06 14.23
C LYS A 523 35.59 -13.00 15.08
N SER A 524 34.80 -11.94 14.94
CA SER A 524 33.51 -11.80 15.63
C SER A 524 32.39 -12.65 15.01
N GLY A 525 32.68 -13.41 13.94
CA GLY A 525 31.73 -14.28 13.26
C GLY A 525 30.74 -13.55 12.35
N LYS A 526 31.04 -12.29 12.01
CA LYS A 526 30.30 -11.48 11.03
C LYS A 526 30.79 -11.78 9.61
N GLU A 527 29.97 -11.43 8.63
CA GLU A 527 30.28 -11.68 7.23
C GLU A 527 30.94 -10.46 6.57
N ILE A 528 31.89 -10.71 5.67
CA ILE A 528 32.35 -9.71 4.68
C ILE A 528 32.05 -10.25 3.27
N SER A 529 31.38 -9.42 2.46
CA SER A 529 31.01 -9.71 1.07
C SER A 529 31.32 -8.52 0.15
N LEU A 530 31.19 -8.70 -1.17
CA LEU A 530 31.68 -7.71 -2.14
C LEU A 530 30.70 -6.56 -2.32
N LEU A 531 31.14 -5.32 -2.11
CA LEU A 531 30.50 -4.14 -2.71
C LEU A 531 31.09 -3.92 -4.10
N ALA A 532 30.34 -4.31 -5.12
CA ALA A 532 30.76 -4.20 -6.51
C ALA A 532 30.75 -2.73 -6.98
N SER A 533 31.69 -2.38 -7.87
CA SER A 533 31.84 -0.98 -8.31
C SER A 533 30.66 -0.48 -9.13
N TYR A 534 30.48 0.83 -9.20
CA TYR A 534 29.36 1.46 -9.91
C TYR A 534 29.28 1.08 -11.40
N TYR A 535 30.41 0.75 -12.02
CA TYR A 535 30.51 0.42 -13.44
C TYR A 535 30.45 -1.09 -13.74
N SER A 536 30.37 -1.93 -12.71
CA SER A 536 30.51 -3.38 -12.86
C SER A 536 29.23 -4.10 -13.30
N TYR A 537 28.04 -3.50 -13.12
CA TYR A 537 26.72 -4.08 -13.45
C TYR A 537 26.54 -4.61 -14.88
N LYS A 538 27.39 -4.18 -15.84
CA LYS A 538 27.44 -4.67 -17.25
C LYS A 538 28.80 -5.22 -17.67
N SER A 539 29.70 -5.50 -16.73
CA SER A 539 31.11 -5.81 -17.01
C SER A 539 31.63 -7.00 -16.20
N ASP A 540 32.59 -7.76 -16.75
CA ASP A 540 33.25 -8.91 -16.11
C ASP A 540 34.19 -8.50 -14.95
N ILE A 541 34.36 -7.20 -14.70
CA ILE A 541 35.15 -6.57 -13.63
C ILE A 541 34.91 -7.22 -12.25
N HIS A 542 33.69 -7.64 -11.95
CA HIS A 542 33.32 -8.36 -10.73
C HIS A 542 34.28 -9.47 -10.35
N LYS A 543 34.83 -10.19 -11.35
CA LYS A 543 35.76 -11.29 -11.13
C LYS A 543 37.00 -10.83 -10.37
N LYS A 544 37.67 -9.79 -10.87
CA LYS A 544 38.89 -9.25 -10.26
C LYS A 544 38.63 -8.69 -8.87
N GLN A 545 37.49 -8.04 -8.69
CA GLN A 545 37.05 -7.48 -7.41
C GLN A 545 36.79 -8.59 -6.38
N LYS A 546 36.06 -9.64 -6.78
CA LYS A 546 35.84 -10.84 -5.98
C LYS A 546 37.15 -11.52 -5.61
N ASP A 547 38.04 -11.76 -6.57
CA ASP A 547 39.31 -12.44 -6.32
C ASP A 547 40.15 -11.67 -5.29
N ARG A 548 40.19 -10.33 -5.39
CA ARG A 548 40.85 -9.47 -4.40
C ARG A 548 40.20 -9.56 -3.02
N LEU A 549 38.87 -9.54 -2.94
CA LEU A 549 38.15 -9.67 -1.68
C LEU A 549 38.47 -11.00 -0.99
N LEU A 550 38.43 -12.11 -1.73
CA LEU A 550 38.70 -13.45 -1.20
C LEU A 550 40.17 -13.56 -0.73
N GLN A 551 41.11 -12.91 -1.44
CA GLN A 551 42.50 -12.84 -0.99
C GLN A 551 42.66 -12.09 0.33
N ILE A 552 41.98 -10.94 0.49
CA ILE A 552 42.03 -10.11 1.70
C ILE A 552 41.40 -10.83 2.90
N THR A 553 40.20 -11.37 2.69
CA THR A 553 39.40 -12.00 3.76
C THR A 553 39.86 -13.42 4.08
N LYS A 554 40.61 -14.07 3.18
CA LYS A 554 40.98 -15.49 3.22
C LYS A 554 39.76 -16.43 3.24
N GLU A 555 38.62 -15.95 2.78
CA GLU A 555 37.40 -16.72 2.58
C GLU A 555 37.40 -17.39 1.20
N ASN A 556 36.55 -18.39 1.00
CA ASN A 556 36.44 -19.14 -0.26
C ASN A 556 35.17 -18.82 -1.07
N ARG A 557 34.21 -18.12 -0.46
CA ARG A 557 32.93 -17.71 -1.09
C ARG A 557 32.50 -16.38 -0.52
N CYS A 558 31.87 -15.56 -1.35
CA CYS A 558 31.27 -14.29 -0.96
C CYS A 558 29.99 -14.03 -1.76
N GLY A 559 29.09 -13.23 -1.20
CA GLY A 559 28.00 -12.62 -1.96
C GLY A 559 28.44 -11.30 -2.60
N VAL A 560 27.47 -10.61 -3.20
CA VAL A 560 27.69 -9.33 -3.87
C VAL A 560 26.52 -8.39 -3.65
N ARG A 561 26.82 -7.09 -3.57
CA ARG A 561 25.88 -5.98 -3.71
C ARG A 561 26.46 -4.96 -4.68
N GLN A 562 25.64 -4.49 -5.61
CA GLN A 562 26.00 -3.40 -6.50
C GLN A 562 25.93 -2.07 -5.78
N LYS A 563 26.97 -1.25 -5.96
CA LYS A 563 26.95 0.14 -5.49
C LYS A 563 25.76 0.89 -6.10
N ASP A 564 25.10 1.71 -5.28
CA ASP A 564 23.87 2.45 -5.61
C ASP A 564 22.74 1.56 -6.18
N PHE A 565 22.75 0.27 -5.79
CA PHE A 565 21.80 -0.76 -6.23
C PHE A 565 21.66 -0.83 -7.76
N LYS A 566 22.73 -0.50 -8.48
CA LYS A 566 22.71 -0.42 -9.94
C LYS A 566 22.58 -1.80 -10.55
N TYR A 567 21.50 -2.03 -11.30
CA TYR A 567 21.14 -3.35 -11.78
C TYR A 567 20.69 -3.33 -13.23
N ASP A 568 21.21 -4.23 -14.05
CA ASP A 568 20.65 -4.55 -15.36
C ASP A 568 20.23 -6.01 -15.41
N ILE A 569 18.93 -6.25 -15.53
CA ILE A 569 18.33 -7.59 -15.49
C ILE A 569 18.89 -8.54 -16.54
N ASN A 570 19.42 -8.03 -17.66
CA ASN A 570 19.96 -8.87 -18.74
C ASN A 570 21.43 -9.25 -18.50
N PHE A 571 22.18 -8.49 -17.70
CA PHE A 571 23.62 -8.67 -17.53
C PHE A 571 24.02 -9.02 -16.11
N THR A 572 23.55 -8.25 -15.13
CA THR A 572 23.99 -8.35 -13.73
C THR A 572 23.79 -9.75 -13.15
N PRO A 573 22.59 -10.39 -13.25
CA PRO A 573 22.40 -11.73 -12.72
C PRO A 573 23.33 -12.77 -13.39
N HIS A 574 23.51 -12.68 -14.71
CA HIS A 574 24.38 -13.59 -15.46
C HIS A 574 25.83 -13.48 -15.02
N LEU A 575 26.34 -12.25 -14.89
CA LEU A 575 27.72 -11.99 -14.45
C LEU A 575 27.91 -12.49 -13.02
N HIS A 576 26.96 -12.21 -12.12
CA HIS A 576 27.05 -12.67 -10.74
C HIS A 576 27.04 -14.20 -10.64
N ASN A 577 26.19 -14.88 -11.43
CA ASN A 577 26.19 -16.33 -11.49
C ASN A 577 27.46 -16.91 -12.13
N LYS A 578 27.91 -16.34 -13.25
CA LYS A 578 29.12 -16.75 -13.97
C LYS A 578 30.35 -16.74 -13.06
N HIS A 579 30.46 -15.71 -12.22
CA HIS A 579 31.58 -15.57 -11.28
C HIS A 579 31.33 -16.28 -9.95
N GLY A 580 30.20 -16.98 -9.78
CA GLY A 580 29.94 -17.85 -8.64
C GLY A 580 29.76 -17.13 -7.32
N PHE A 581 29.05 -15.99 -7.29
CA PHE A 581 28.62 -15.40 -6.01
C PHE A 581 27.56 -16.30 -5.35
N ILE A 582 27.57 -16.36 -4.02
CA ILE A 582 26.65 -17.23 -3.28
C ILE A 582 25.27 -16.60 -3.07
N TYR A 583 25.14 -15.29 -3.21
CA TYR A 583 23.88 -14.53 -3.24
C TYR A 583 24.13 -13.15 -3.85
N ASP A 584 23.04 -12.48 -4.23
CA ASP A 584 23.00 -11.09 -4.67
C ASP A 584 22.09 -10.29 -3.72
N SER A 585 22.42 -9.03 -3.42
CA SER A 585 21.59 -8.11 -2.63
C SER A 585 21.59 -6.71 -3.27
N SER A 586 21.35 -6.69 -4.58
CA SER A 586 21.42 -5.48 -5.41
C SER A 586 20.04 -4.98 -5.84
N LEU A 587 18.96 -5.75 -5.68
CA LEU A 587 17.60 -5.32 -5.97
C LEU A 587 17.00 -4.59 -4.76
N ALA A 588 17.06 -3.27 -4.80
CA ALA A 588 16.51 -2.35 -3.81
C ALA A 588 16.02 -1.05 -4.49
N TYR A 589 15.37 -0.17 -3.72
CA TYR A 589 15.02 1.17 -4.17
C TYR A 589 16.06 2.18 -3.68
N ASN A 590 16.47 3.10 -4.56
CA ASN A 590 17.48 4.11 -4.22
C ASN A 590 16.90 5.25 -3.38
N ASP A 591 15.63 5.60 -3.60
CA ASP A 591 15.05 6.85 -3.09
C ASP A 591 13.95 6.64 -2.04
N TYR A 592 13.64 5.39 -1.68
CA TYR A 592 12.63 5.08 -0.65
C TYR A 592 12.82 3.70 -0.05
N SER A 593 12.34 3.51 1.18
CA SER A 593 12.29 2.20 1.83
C SER A 593 11.05 1.41 1.39
N GLY A 594 11.21 0.11 1.18
CA GLY A 594 10.12 -0.79 0.81
C GLY A 594 10.60 -2.11 0.21
N PHE A 595 9.64 -2.99 -0.08
CA PHE A 595 9.92 -4.28 -0.71
C PHE A 595 10.00 -4.10 -2.22
N PHE A 596 11.16 -4.38 -2.82
CA PHE A 596 11.34 -4.32 -4.27
C PHE A 596 10.31 -5.22 -4.97
N ASN A 597 9.43 -4.64 -5.79
CA ASN A 597 8.29 -5.31 -6.42
C ASN A 597 7.35 -6.06 -5.43
N GLY A 598 7.28 -5.61 -4.16
CA GLY A 598 6.49 -6.27 -3.12
C GLY A 598 7.06 -7.60 -2.63
N ILE A 599 8.30 -7.94 -3.00
CA ILE A 599 8.95 -9.21 -2.65
C ILE A 599 9.69 -9.07 -1.32
N GLY A 600 9.23 -9.80 -0.31
CA GLY A 600 9.84 -9.86 1.02
C GLY A 600 10.48 -11.21 1.33
N PHE A 601 10.99 -11.92 0.33
CA PHE A 601 11.64 -13.23 0.48
C PHE A 601 12.84 -13.33 -0.46
N PRO A 602 13.86 -14.16 -0.16
CA PRO A 602 14.87 -14.50 -1.14
C PRO A 602 14.26 -15.19 -2.36
N PHE A 603 14.77 -14.92 -3.56
CA PHE A 603 14.26 -15.51 -4.79
C PHE A 603 15.37 -15.74 -5.83
N TYR A 604 15.15 -16.69 -6.73
CA TYR A 604 16.07 -16.91 -7.84
C TYR A 604 15.62 -16.10 -9.05
N VAL A 605 16.47 -15.18 -9.49
CA VAL A 605 16.19 -14.35 -10.65
C VAL A 605 16.00 -15.24 -11.89
N PHE A 606 14.88 -15.04 -12.57
CA PHE A 606 14.62 -15.66 -13.87
C PHE A 606 15.23 -14.80 -14.95
N VAL A 607 16.08 -15.38 -15.80
CA VAL A 607 16.62 -14.66 -16.94
C VAL A 607 16.19 -15.34 -18.24
N PRO A 608 15.39 -14.64 -19.08
CA PRO A 608 14.74 -15.26 -20.24
C PRO A 608 15.74 -15.70 -21.31
N THR A 609 16.82 -14.94 -21.50
CA THR A 609 17.82 -15.19 -22.55
C THR A 609 19.20 -14.74 -22.09
N ASP A 610 20.20 -15.59 -22.27
CA ASP A 610 21.61 -15.19 -22.15
C ASP A 610 21.95 -14.24 -23.30
N SER A 611 22.08 -12.94 -23.02
CA SER A 611 22.49 -11.95 -24.01
C SER A 611 23.93 -12.15 -24.49
N LEU A 612 24.75 -12.94 -23.78
CA LEU A 612 26.13 -13.25 -24.14
C LEU A 612 26.27 -14.54 -24.95
N GLN A 613 25.35 -15.50 -24.81
CA GLN A 613 25.42 -16.82 -25.49
C GLN A 613 24.21 -17.19 -26.32
N ASN A 614 23.17 -16.35 -26.36
CA ASN A 614 21.94 -16.55 -27.14
C ASN A 614 21.23 -17.89 -26.84
N ARG A 615 21.19 -18.29 -25.56
CA ARG A 615 20.53 -19.52 -25.07
C ARG A 615 19.55 -19.19 -23.94
N ASN A 616 18.47 -19.97 -23.82
CA ASN A 616 17.56 -19.88 -22.68
C ASN A 616 18.22 -20.50 -21.44
N VAL A 617 18.48 -19.70 -20.42
CA VAL A 617 19.15 -20.15 -19.17
C VAL A 617 18.13 -20.49 -18.09
N GLY A 618 16.97 -19.85 -18.10
CA GLY A 618 15.93 -20.06 -17.09
C GLY A 618 16.30 -19.42 -15.75
N HIS A 619 15.97 -20.09 -14.63
CA HIS A 619 16.29 -19.58 -13.30
C HIS A 619 17.78 -19.78 -12.96
N ILE A 620 18.43 -18.73 -12.49
CA ILE A 620 19.75 -18.80 -11.88
C ILE A 620 19.60 -19.43 -10.49
N ARG A 621 19.82 -20.75 -10.38
CA ARG A 621 19.57 -21.49 -9.13
C ARG A 621 20.68 -21.39 -8.09
N ASN A 622 21.85 -20.86 -8.45
CA ASN A 622 23.03 -20.88 -7.57
C ASN A 622 23.27 -19.57 -6.81
N CYS A 623 22.67 -18.46 -7.26
CA CYS A 623 22.81 -17.14 -6.68
C CYS A 623 21.40 -16.55 -6.42
N PRO A 624 20.78 -16.80 -5.25
CA PRO A 624 19.53 -16.16 -4.89
C PRO A 624 19.73 -14.66 -4.67
N GLU A 625 18.77 -13.87 -5.12
CA GLU A 625 18.61 -12.48 -4.70
C GLU A 625 18.04 -12.46 -3.27
N ILE A 626 18.65 -11.66 -2.40
CA ILE A 626 18.20 -11.36 -1.05
C ILE A 626 17.86 -9.87 -1.01
N PRO A 627 16.57 -9.51 -1.15
CA PRO A 627 16.16 -8.12 -1.36
C PRO A 627 16.43 -7.27 -0.12
N LEU A 628 16.98 -6.08 -0.34
CA LEU A 628 17.12 -5.07 0.71
C LEU A 628 15.81 -4.28 0.84
N THR A 629 15.35 -4.06 2.07
CA THR A 629 14.06 -3.39 2.33
C THR A 629 14.24 -1.94 2.77
N PHE A 630 15.29 -1.67 3.55
CA PHE A 630 15.56 -0.36 4.13
C PHE A 630 17.04 -0.04 3.96
N SER A 631 17.33 1.20 3.56
CA SER A 631 18.66 1.79 3.66
C SER A 631 18.54 3.17 4.30
N ASP A 632 19.45 3.49 5.21
CA ASP A 632 19.61 4.81 5.79
C ASP A 632 19.78 5.92 4.75
N GLU A 633 20.39 5.63 3.60
CA GLU A 633 20.49 6.55 2.46
C GLU A 633 19.11 7.05 1.98
N THR A 634 18.09 6.19 2.04
CA THR A 634 16.72 6.54 1.60
C THR A 634 16.04 7.58 2.49
N LEU A 635 16.61 7.89 3.66
CA LEU A 635 16.09 8.94 4.55
C LEU A 635 16.59 10.34 4.21
N LYS A 636 17.55 10.47 3.28
CA LYS A 636 18.08 11.76 2.85
C LYS A 636 17.19 12.37 1.77
N ILE A 637 16.57 13.51 2.07
CA ILE A 637 15.73 14.27 1.12
C ILE A 637 16.61 15.13 0.20
N SER A 638 17.70 15.66 0.75
CA SER A 638 18.73 16.38 0.00
C SER A 638 20.07 16.25 0.72
N ARG A 639 21.14 16.85 0.18
CA ARG A 639 22.44 16.94 0.88
C ARG A 639 22.36 17.55 2.28
N THR A 640 21.28 18.29 2.59
CA THR A 640 21.15 19.02 3.86
C THR A 640 19.87 18.73 4.64
N GLU A 641 18.98 17.89 4.11
CA GLU A 641 17.68 17.60 4.72
C GLU A 641 17.46 16.09 4.78
N GLN A 642 16.93 15.63 5.91
CA GLN A 642 16.61 14.23 6.18
C GLN A 642 15.22 14.13 6.77
N VAL A 643 14.62 12.95 6.63
CA VAL A 643 13.34 12.60 7.24
C VAL A 643 13.41 12.78 8.76
N SER A 644 12.29 13.16 9.39
CA SER A 644 12.24 13.31 10.84
C SER A 644 12.41 11.95 11.55
N PHE A 645 12.95 11.94 12.77
CA PHE A 645 13.15 10.70 13.52
C PHE A 645 11.83 9.94 13.75
N ASP A 646 10.73 10.65 14.02
CA ASP A 646 9.41 10.06 14.21
C ASP A 646 8.88 9.44 12.91
N ASP A 647 9.10 10.07 11.76
CA ASP A 647 8.71 9.53 10.47
C ASP A 647 9.55 8.31 10.08
N ALA A 648 10.87 8.36 10.29
CA ALA A 648 11.77 7.21 10.06
C ALA A 648 11.39 6.03 10.97
N LYS A 649 11.05 6.31 12.23
CA LYS A 649 10.51 5.31 13.16
C LYS A 649 9.21 4.71 12.65
N ASN A 650 8.27 5.53 12.16
CA ASN A 650 7.01 5.04 11.60
C ASN A 650 7.23 4.16 10.36
N ILE A 651 8.19 4.49 9.50
CA ILE A 651 8.59 3.67 8.35
C ILE A 651 9.08 2.30 8.84
N ILE A 652 10.05 2.27 9.77
CA ILE A 652 10.59 1.03 10.33
C ILE A 652 9.49 0.22 11.01
N ASP A 653 8.63 0.85 11.82
CA ASP A 653 7.52 0.20 12.50
C ASP A 653 6.56 -0.47 11.50
N SER A 654 6.24 0.21 10.40
CA SER A 654 5.41 -0.32 9.30
C SER A 654 6.07 -1.50 8.57
N LEU A 655 7.38 -1.45 8.34
CA LEU A 655 8.12 -2.54 7.70
C LEU A 655 8.12 -3.80 8.56
N PHE A 656 8.35 -3.67 9.87
CA PHE A 656 8.25 -4.80 10.82
C PHE A 656 6.85 -5.42 10.80
N GLN A 657 5.79 -4.62 10.90
CA GLN A 657 4.41 -5.12 10.82
C GLN A 657 4.13 -5.84 9.50
N SER A 658 4.64 -5.30 8.40
CA SER A 658 4.44 -5.86 7.06
C SER A 658 5.09 -7.24 6.91
N VAL A 659 6.37 -7.37 7.29
CA VAL A 659 7.12 -8.64 7.22
C VAL A 659 6.57 -9.67 8.19
N GLU A 660 6.23 -9.25 9.40
CA GLU A 660 5.68 -10.13 10.44
C GLU A 660 4.34 -10.76 10.01
N SER A 661 3.52 -10.03 9.23
CA SER A 661 2.23 -10.54 8.72
C SER A 661 2.35 -11.62 7.64
N VAL A 662 3.52 -11.74 7.01
CA VAL A 662 3.75 -12.68 5.88
C VAL A 662 4.85 -13.69 6.14
N ASN A 663 5.48 -13.65 7.32
CA ASN A 663 6.67 -14.41 7.65
C ASN A 663 7.85 -14.14 6.71
N GLY A 664 8.04 -12.87 6.33
CA GLY A 664 9.03 -12.45 5.34
C GLY A 664 10.46 -12.30 5.88
N LEU A 665 11.32 -11.69 5.06
CA LEU A 665 12.66 -11.23 5.38
C LEU A 665 12.67 -9.71 5.39
N LEU A 666 13.32 -9.12 6.40
CA LEU A 666 13.57 -7.69 6.48
C LEU A 666 15.07 -7.42 6.38
N GLY A 667 15.47 -6.72 5.33
CA GLY A 667 16.87 -6.32 5.13
C GLY A 667 17.08 -4.85 5.47
N PHE A 668 18.00 -4.58 6.41
CA PHE A 668 18.44 -3.23 6.77
C PHE A 668 19.86 -2.99 6.30
N ASP A 669 20.10 -1.81 5.75
CA ASP A 669 21.42 -1.33 5.40
C ASP A 669 21.70 0.00 6.11
N PHE A 670 22.82 0.05 6.82
CA PHE A 670 23.31 1.25 7.49
C PHE A 670 24.76 1.48 7.06
N SER A 671 25.00 2.43 6.16
CA SER A 671 26.34 2.71 5.63
C SER A 671 27.26 3.29 6.71
N LEU A 672 28.54 2.88 6.75
CA LEU A 672 29.48 3.42 7.75
C LEU A 672 29.68 4.93 7.63
N SER A 673 29.59 5.44 6.40
CA SER A 673 29.77 6.86 6.11
C SER A 673 28.62 7.73 6.63
N ASN A 674 27.46 7.13 6.95
CA ASN A 674 26.28 7.86 7.41
C ASN A 674 26.22 8.02 8.93
N PHE A 675 26.83 7.09 9.68
CA PHE A 675 26.97 7.20 11.15
C PHE A 675 27.74 8.45 11.63
N ALA A 676 28.20 9.30 10.72
CA ALA A 676 28.84 10.56 11.02
C ALA A 676 27.90 11.62 11.64
N ASP A 677 26.58 11.51 11.56
CA ASP A 677 25.60 12.29 12.37
C ASP A 677 25.17 11.47 13.58
N VAL A 678 26.15 11.17 14.44
CA VAL A 678 26.14 10.20 15.55
C VAL A 678 24.78 10.13 16.26
N LEU A 679 24.17 11.26 16.61
CA LEU A 679 22.93 11.25 17.40
C LEU A 679 21.66 10.77 16.68
N TYR A 680 21.57 10.86 15.36
CA TYR A 680 20.37 10.45 14.62
C TYR A 680 20.45 8.98 14.23
N ASP A 681 21.52 8.60 13.52
CA ASP A 681 21.68 7.25 12.99
C ASP A 681 21.96 6.22 14.09
N GLU A 682 22.70 6.59 15.15
CA GLU A 682 22.87 5.72 16.33
C GLU A 682 21.54 5.46 17.04
N LYS A 683 20.69 6.48 17.22
CA LYS A 683 19.36 6.30 17.82
C LYS A 683 18.46 5.43 16.95
N LEU A 684 18.52 5.62 15.64
CA LEU A 684 17.71 4.83 14.70
C LEU A 684 18.18 3.38 14.66
N PHE A 685 19.49 3.15 14.62
CA PHE A 685 20.09 1.83 14.63
C PHE A 685 19.83 1.10 15.95
N SER A 686 20.04 1.76 17.10
CA SER A 686 19.70 1.22 18.43
C SER A 686 18.24 0.78 18.49
N ARG A 687 17.32 1.60 17.98
CA ARG A 687 15.89 1.26 17.91
C ARG A 687 15.60 0.02 17.06
N VAL A 688 16.33 -0.17 15.95
CA VAL A 688 16.24 -1.38 15.13
C VAL A 688 16.76 -2.60 15.91
N LEU A 689 17.91 -2.49 16.57
CA LEU A 689 18.49 -3.57 17.38
C LEU A 689 17.58 -3.99 18.55
N GLU A 690 16.99 -3.03 19.26
CA GLU A 690 16.00 -3.27 20.32
C GLU A 690 14.81 -4.10 19.79
N LYS A 691 14.31 -3.78 18.60
CA LYS A 691 13.21 -4.54 17.99
C LYS A 691 13.62 -5.95 17.57
N ILE A 692 14.83 -6.11 17.06
CA ILE A 692 15.33 -7.40 16.58
C ILE A 692 15.66 -8.32 17.77
N SER A 693 15.80 -7.79 18.99
CA SER A 693 16.05 -8.57 20.20
C SER A 693 14.87 -9.46 20.64
N GLY A 694 13.74 -9.44 19.91
CA GLY A 694 12.56 -10.29 20.14
C GLY A 694 12.81 -11.80 19.93
N LYS A 695 12.12 -12.63 20.73
CA LYS A 695 12.35 -14.09 20.83
C LYS A 695 11.78 -14.97 19.70
N HIS A 696 11.32 -14.39 18.59
CA HIS A 696 10.75 -15.14 17.45
C HIS A 696 11.22 -14.61 16.09
N ILE A 697 12.52 -14.32 15.97
CA ILE A 697 13.14 -13.71 14.80
C ILE A 697 14.39 -14.50 14.42
N PHE A 698 14.48 -14.92 13.17
CA PHE A 698 15.71 -15.50 12.64
C PHE A 698 16.70 -14.40 12.28
N LYS A 699 17.69 -14.20 13.14
CA LYS A 699 18.76 -13.19 13.01
C LYS A 699 19.95 -13.84 12.32
N ALA A 700 20.30 -13.37 11.13
CA ALA A 700 21.27 -14.03 10.29
C ALA A 700 22.09 -13.03 9.47
N THR A 701 23.25 -13.48 9.03
CA THR A 701 23.99 -12.86 7.93
C THR A 701 23.33 -13.18 6.57
N TYR A 702 23.63 -12.41 5.53
CA TYR A 702 23.15 -12.72 4.17
C TYR A 702 23.60 -14.11 3.69
N ARG A 703 24.82 -14.53 4.04
CA ARG A 703 25.33 -15.88 3.80
C ARG A 703 24.47 -16.95 4.46
N GLU A 704 24.14 -16.80 5.74
CA GLU A 704 23.30 -17.74 6.48
C GLU A 704 21.88 -17.82 5.88
N ILE A 705 21.32 -16.69 5.42
CA ILE A 705 20.04 -16.68 4.67
C ILE A 705 20.16 -17.45 3.35
N SER A 706 21.22 -17.22 2.57
CA SER A 706 21.44 -17.91 1.29
C SER A 706 21.59 -19.42 1.48
N ASP A 707 22.42 -19.84 2.44
CA ASP A 707 22.65 -21.25 2.74
C ASP A 707 21.35 -21.92 3.21
N TRP A 708 20.58 -21.27 4.09
CA TRP A 708 19.28 -21.78 4.52
C TRP A 708 18.30 -21.89 3.35
N TRP A 709 18.22 -20.87 2.49
CA TRP A 709 17.27 -20.86 1.38
C TRP A 709 17.57 -21.99 0.38
N LYS A 710 18.86 -22.25 0.10
CA LYS A 710 19.31 -23.37 -0.74
C LYS A 710 18.99 -24.72 -0.09
N LEU A 711 19.33 -24.89 1.19
CA LEU A 711 19.04 -26.11 1.95
C LEU A 711 17.54 -26.41 1.99
N ARG A 712 16.71 -25.41 2.26
CA ARG A 712 15.25 -25.54 2.26
C ARG A 712 14.70 -25.97 0.91
N ASN A 713 15.27 -25.44 -0.17
CA ASN A 713 14.85 -25.79 -1.52
C ASN A 713 15.34 -27.18 -1.95
N SER A 714 16.45 -27.67 -1.40
CA SER A 714 16.99 -29.00 -1.70
C SER A 714 16.22 -30.14 -1.02
N VAL A 715 15.64 -29.93 0.16
CA VAL A 715 14.74 -30.92 0.80
C VAL A 715 13.60 -31.26 -0.16
N MET A 716 13.34 -32.53 -0.44
CA MET A 716 12.28 -32.92 -1.38
C MET A 716 11.13 -33.61 -0.68
N PHE A 717 9.92 -33.38 -1.18
CA PHE A 717 8.76 -34.15 -0.81
C PHE A 717 8.36 -35.05 -1.97
N LYS A 718 7.98 -36.29 -1.67
CA LYS A 718 7.49 -37.24 -2.67
C LYS A 718 6.30 -38.00 -2.10
N GLU A 719 5.15 -37.91 -2.77
CA GLU A 719 3.97 -38.69 -2.39
C GLU A 719 4.19 -40.16 -2.82
N ILE A 720 4.17 -41.08 -1.86
CA ILE A 720 4.31 -42.53 -2.14
C ILE A 720 2.93 -43.16 -2.32
N SER A 721 1.97 -42.75 -1.49
CA SER A 721 0.57 -43.20 -1.55
C SER A 721 -0.35 -42.08 -1.05
N LYS A 722 -1.67 -42.31 -1.18
CA LYS A 722 -2.72 -41.34 -0.76
C LYS A 722 -2.63 -40.87 0.69
N ASN A 723 -1.89 -41.57 1.55
CA ASN A 723 -1.71 -41.27 2.97
C ASN A 723 -0.23 -41.29 3.40
N LYS A 724 0.73 -41.38 2.47
CA LYS A 724 2.17 -41.43 2.79
C LYS A 724 2.99 -40.47 1.97
N ILE A 725 3.83 -39.69 2.65
CA ILE A 725 4.81 -38.78 2.06
C ILE A 725 6.21 -39.19 2.51
N GLU A 726 7.13 -39.23 1.55
CA GLU A 726 8.57 -39.30 1.75
C GLU A 726 9.15 -37.90 1.83
N ILE A 727 9.98 -37.63 2.84
CA ILE A 727 10.82 -36.44 2.92
C ILE A 727 12.27 -36.86 2.75
N TYR A 728 12.92 -36.35 1.71
CA TYR A 728 14.33 -36.63 1.43
C TYR A 728 15.19 -35.40 1.72
N PHE A 729 16.23 -35.60 2.52
CA PHE A 729 17.23 -34.60 2.90
C PHE A 729 18.56 -34.90 2.17
N PRO A 730 18.87 -34.21 1.06
CA PRO A 730 20.09 -34.48 0.28
C PRO A 730 21.37 -34.02 0.97
N GLU A 731 21.28 -33.10 1.93
CA GLU A 731 22.44 -32.55 2.63
C GLU A 731 22.23 -32.58 4.14
N ARG A 732 23.34 -32.60 4.89
CA ARG A 732 23.30 -32.61 6.35
C ARG A 732 22.59 -31.36 6.87
N THR A 733 21.53 -31.57 7.63
CA THR A 733 20.61 -30.52 8.05
C THR A 733 20.57 -30.38 9.56
N LYS A 734 21.05 -29.25 10.09
CA LYS A 734 21.12 -29.03 11.56
C LYS A 734 19.74 -28.84 12.19
N ASN A 735 18.91 -27.95 11.64
CA ASN A 735 17.55 -27.73 12.11
C ASN A 735 16.67 -27.46 10.90
N PHE A 736 15.55 -28.17 10.78
CA PHE A 736 14.56 -27.95 9.73
C PHE A 736 13.15 -28.14 10.28
N THR A 737 12.20 -27.34 9.79
CA THR A 737 10.83 -27.39 10.30
C THR A 737 9.82 -27.47 9.18
N ILE A 738 8.87 -28.37 9.34
CA ILE A 738 7.73 -28.56 8.45
C ILE A 738 6.46 -28.30 9.26
N SER A 739 5.54 -27.52 8.73
CA SER A 739 4.19 -27.42 9.26
C SER A 739 3.26 -28.41 8.58
N PHE A 740 2.40 -29.00 9.40
CA PHE A 740 1.24 -29.76 9.00
C PHE A 740 -0.01 -28.89 9.16
N THR A 741 -0.93 -28.97 8.20
CA THR A 741 -2.23 -28.30 8.27
C THR A 741 -3.33 -29.26 7.83
N GLY A 742 -4.33 -29.45 8.69
CA GLY A 742 -5.52 -30.26 8.46
C GLY A 742 -5.99 -30.96 9.75
N ASP A 743 -7.17 -31.57 9.71
CA ASP A 743 -7.85 -32.13 10.89
C ASP A 743 -7.42 -33.57 11.23
N GLY A 744 -6.54 -34.17 10.42
CA GLY A 744 -5.99 -35.52 10.61
C GLY A 744 -4.82 -35.57 11.61
N LYS A 745 -4.35 -36.78 11.91
CA LYS A 745 -3.10 -37.00 12.67
C LYS A 745 -2.01 -37.48 11.72
N PHE A 746 -0.75 -37.21 12.06
CA PHE A 746 0.39 -37.74 11.33
C PHE A 746 1.31 -38.51 12.28
N GLU A 747 1.94 -39.55 11.76
CA GLU A 747 3.07 -40.24 12.38
C GLU A 747 4.26 -40.19 11.43
N ILE A 748 5.45 -40.11 12.00
CA ILE A 748 6.71 -40.19 11.25
C ILE A 748 7.40 -41.50 11.61
N SER A 749 8.14 -42.09 10.67
CA SER A 749 9.05 -43.21 10.95
C SER A 749 9.92 -42.84 12.16
N GLU A 750 9.75 -43.55 13.29
CA GLU A 750 10.37 -43.17 14.56
C GLU A 750 11.89 -43.00 14.42
N SER A 751 12.39 -41.86 14.90
CA SER A 751 13.81 -41.51 14.89
C SER A 751 14.10 -40.51 16.01
N GLU A 752 15.23 -40.68 16.72
CA GLU A 752 15.69 -39.74 17.75
C GLU A 752 16.00 -38.33 17.22
N LEU A 753 16.05 -38.16 15.89
CA LEU A 753 16.33 -36.92 15.20
C LEU A 753 15.10 -36.05 14.93
N VAL A 754 13.90 -36.50 15.34
CA VAL A 754 12.64 -35.78 15.09
C VAL A 754 11.93 -35.47 16.40
N SER A 755 11.45 -34.23 16.53
CA SER A 755 10.51 -33.82 17.56
C SER A 755 9.26 -33.19 16.95
N THR A 756 8.14 -33.24 17.67
CA THR A 756 6.86 -32.66 17.23
C THR A 756 6.34 -31.68 18.27
N GLU A 757 5.90 -30.50 17.83
CA GLU A 757 5.29 -29.48 18.69
C GLU A 757 4.00 -28.98 18.03
N GLY A 758 2.85 -29.46 18.51
CA GLY A 758 1.55 -29.16 17.89
C GLY A 758 1.50 -29.63 16.44
N ASN A 759 1.42 -28.68 15.51
CA ASN A 759 1.38 -28.94 14.07
C ASN A 759 2.76 -28.78 13.39
N LEU A 760 3.84 -28.63 14.15
CA LEU A 760 5.20 -28.49 13.65
C LEU A 760 5.98 -29.81 13.82
N ILE A 761 6.71 -30.19 12.77
CA ILE A 761 7.65 -31.32 12.76
C ILE A 761 9.05 -30.73 12.66
N LYS A 762 9.85 -30.95 13.70
CA LYS A 762 11.20 -30.40 13.84
C LYS A 762 12.22 -31.51 13.68
N PHE A 763 13.10 -31.34 12.71
CA PHE A 763 14.19 -32.24 12.40
C PHE A 763 15.49 -31.65 12.94
N HIS A 764 16.26 -32.45 13.67
CA HIS A 764 17.50 -32.05 14.34
C HIS A 764 18.66 -32.92 13.88
N ASN A 765 19.75 -32.30 13.44
CA ASN A 765 21.00 -32.96 13.06
C ASN A 765 20.84 -34.14 12.09
N VAL A 766 19.97 -33.99 11.09
CA VAL A 766 19.71 -34.99 10.07
C VAL A 766 20.96 -35.22 9.20
N PRO A 767 21.46 -36.46 9.06
CA PRO A 767 22.54 -36.79 8.14
C PRO A 767 22.17 -36.51 6.68
N ALA A 768 23.18 -36.34 5.83
CA ALA A 768 22.95 -36.29 4.38
C ALA A 768 22.35 -37.63 3.89
N ASP A 769 21.58 -37.56 2.80
CA ASP A 769 20.90 -38.70 2.17
C ASP A 769 19.89 -39.42 3.07
N THR A 770 19.33 -38.72 4.06
CA THR A 770 18.32 -39.29 4.96
C THR A 770 16.92 -39.15 4.38
N THR A 771 16.12 -40.20 4.48
CA THR A 771 14.69 -40.20 4.15
C THR A 771 13.85 -40.43 5.41
N PHE A 772 12.76 -39.68 5.54
CA PHE A 772 11.72 -39.93 6.54
C PHE A 772 10.38 -40.22 5.86
N GLU A 773 9.63 -41.18 6.40
CA GLU A 773 8.27 -41.47 5.95
C GLU A 773 7.26 -40.84 6.92
N ILE A 774 6.32 -40.05 6.39
CA ILE A 774 5.19 -39.54 7.15
C ILE A 774 3.92 -40.24 6.68
N THR A 775 3.22 -40.89 7.62
CA THR A 775 1.90 -41.47 7.41
C THR A 775 0.83 -40.55 8.01
N VAL A 776 -0.20 -40.23 7.25
CA VAL A 776 -1.36 -39.46 7.71
C VAL A 776 -2.53 -40.40 7.97
N TYR A 777 -3.25 -40.16 9.05
CA TYR A 777 -4.46 -40.87 9.42
C TYR A 777 -5.63 -39.90 9.39
N SER A 778 -6.67 -40.23 8.61
CA SER A 778 -7.99 -39.64 8.80
C SER A 778 -8.42 -39.80 10.26
N GLY A 779 -9.01 -38.75 10.83
CA GLY A 779 -9.50 -38.76 12.18
C GLY A 779 -10.68 -39.72 12.34
N GLU A 780 -10.44 -41.03 12.50
CA GLU A 780 -11.43 -41.97 13.02
C GLU A 780 -11.29 -42.09 14.55
N LYS A 781 -11.74 -41.05 15.26
CA LYS A 781 -12.31 -41.07 16.64
C LYS A 781 -13.18 -39.81 16.74
N ASP A 782 -14.50 -39.85 16.73
CA ASP A 782 -15.39 -40.76 17.47
C ASP A 782 -16.42 -41.50 16.59
N ARG A 783 -16.70 -42.75 17.00
CA ARG A 783 -17.90 -43.50 16.62
C ARG A 783 -19.14 -42.89 17.24
#